data_AF-A0A3N1ZW53-F1
#
_entry.id   AF-A0A3N1ZW53-F1
#
_cell.length_a   1.000
_cell.length_b   1.000
_cell.length_c   1.000
_cell.angle_alpha   90.00
_cell.angle_beta   90.00
_cell.angle_gamma   90.00
#
_symmetry.space_group_name_H-M   'P 1'
#
loop_
_entity.id
_entity.type
_entity.pdbx_description
1 polymer ?
#
loop_
_entity_poly.entity_id
_entity_poly.type
_entity_poly.pdbx_seq_one_letter_code
_entity_poly.pdbx_strand_id
1 'polypeptide(L)'
;MARIGFISLHTSPLDSPGSKDAGGMNVVEVHQAKALADRGHVVELVTRRDNTELPDVVEIHPGVTVQQLTAGPTEALAKSAQEEWIEGFSRALAQLEPYEVVHSQHWMSGVAALPVAQQWGVPHVQSFHSVAALPGDPLSEGEPPESPGRNAGERLIASQSDLVVAVSQYEASTIVERCGADPSRVVVVHPGVDTELFHPLDGHCRPWNPEQNSPDEPRQFGSVCVQPNPNGYLLFAARLQPLKAPDLALVAVAGLPEEIRPTLVIAGEASQDFASYRDELIDLSQNLGIAHQTCWLGSQSREDLARLLRGARAVLVPSFSETFGLIAMEAQASGVPVVSADSGGLREVVDDGVTGVLVAERTAEAWTRVLTELLEDPERLCTMGRAGRERALTFGWDDVARQLEEQYVALLANGPATRGVAEEPVATASLLDGVRRVLFCHAHPDDETLSTGALITHLVSRGIACDLATATRGEMGEVVEGPLSHLAGTPELEEHRIGELAGALRELGVERHAFLGTAPARAAGLPTRLYRDSGMEWILPGLAGPADATDERSFTFAAPEECTADLVALIERWQPDLMVSYDANGGYGHPDHVRMHEVAREAARQAGVRFAEIRHSPSTGSGNGIAVDSGNEDSETPTPEPVEVQWFDLPETLPVVAAALRHHATQLTVQPNGTEVVHSGGQLEQIVTSVGLARG
;
A
#
# COMPACT_ATOMS: atom_id res chain seq x y z
N MET A 1 13.39 17.01 18.58
CA MET A 1 12.27 17.76 17.98
C MET A 1 12.38 17.56 16.49
N ALA A 2 11.44 16.81 15.91
CA ALA A 2 11.38 16.56 14.47
C ALA A 2 9.99 16.97 13.94
N ARG A 3 9.93 17.41 12.68
CA ARG A 3 8.68 17.68 11.93
C ARG A 3 8.28 16.42 11.17
N ILE A 4 7.14 15.84 11.54
CA ILE A 4 6.70 14.51 11.07
C ILE A 4 5.40 14.66 10.27
N GLY A 5 5.38 14.15 9.05
CA GLY A 5 4.18 14.12 8.20
C GLY A 5 3.44 12.81 8.36
N PHE A 6 2.27 12.81 8.99
CA PHE A 6 1.36 11.64 9.04
C PHE A 6 0.43 11.69 7.83
N ILE A 7 0.53 10.76 6.89
CA ILE A 7 -0.23 10.84 5.64
C ILE A 7 -1.44 9.90 5.71
N SER A 8 -2.64 10.44 5.58
CA SER A 8 -3.91 9.72 5.70
C SER A 8 -4.87 10.16 4.58
N LEU A 9 -4.77 9.55 3.40
CA LEU A 9 -5.48 9.98 2.19
C LEU A 9 -6.99 9.73 2.27
N HIS A 10 -7.38 8.50 2.64
CA HIS A 10 -8.72 7.99 2.38
C HIS A 10 -9.78 8.35 3.42
N THR A 11 -9.38 8.84 4.59
CA THR A 11 -10.27 9.28 5.65
C THR A 11 -9.64 10.43 6.41
N SER A 12 -10.46 11.41 6.81
CA SER A 12 -9.97 12.58 7.52
C SER A 12 -9.72 12.25 9.00
N PRO A 13 -8.58 12.64 9.59
CA PRO A 13 -8.35 12.57 11.03
C PRO A 13 -9.33 13.44 11.86
N LEU A 14 -10.10 14.31 11.20
CA LEU A 14 -11.14 15.14 11.81
C LEU A 14 -12.50 14.43 11.89
N ASP A 15 -12.71 13.34 11.14
CA ASP A 15 -13.96 12.59 11.17
C ASP A 15 -14.12 11.87 12.52
N SER A 16 -15.36 11.80 13.00
CA SER A 16 -15.66 11.06 14.23
C SER A 16 -15.54 9.55 13.98
N PRO A 17 -14.78 8.78 14.79
CA PRO A 17 -14.67 7.34 14.63
C PRO A 17 -16.03 6.64 14.68
N GLY A 18 -16.25 5.70 13.75
CA GLY A 18 -17.53 5.00 13.59
C GLY A 18 -18.50 5.68 12.62
N SER A 19 -18.16 6.86 12.10
CA SER A 19 -18.88 7.52 10.99
C SER A 19 -18.12 7.34 9.67
N LYS A 20 -18.83 7.21 8.54
CA LYS A 20 -18.25 6.99 7.21
C LYS A 20 -17.20 5.85 7.21
N ASP A 21 -15.98 6.14 6.76
CA ASP A 21 -14.82 5.24 6.77
C ASP A 21 -13.93 5.40 8.01
N ALA A 22 -14.18 6.42 8.85
CA ALA A 22 -13.39 6.69 10.04
C ALA A 22 -13.59 5.59 11.08
N GLY A 23 -12.50 5.08 11.64
CA GLY A 23 -12.52 3.92 12.54
C GLY A 23 -11.32 3.86 13.46
N GLY A 24 -10.87 2.63 13.76
CA GLY A 24 -9.74 2.40 14.66
C GLY A 24 -8.46 3.09 14.22
N MET A 25 -8.17 3.11 12.91
CA MET A 25 -7.01 3.81 12.35
C MET A 25 -6.98 5.30 12.74
N ASN A 26 -8.10 6.02 12.61
CA ASN A 26 -8.17 7.44 12.95
C ASN A 26 -7.91 7.68 14.44
N VAL A 27 -8.36 6.77 15.31
CA VAL A 27 -8.01 6.83 16.73
C VAL A 27 -6.51 6.65 16.92
N VAL A 28 -5.90 5.65 16.27
CA VAL A 28 -4.46 5.40 16.38
C VAL A 28 -3.63 6.59 15.90
N GLU A 29 -3.86 7.08 14.68
CA GLU A 29 -3.03 8.14 14.09
C GLU A 29 -3.13 9.45 14.89
N VAL A 30 -4.33 9.82 15.35
CA VAL A 30 -4.54 11.07 16.11
C VAL A 30 -3.90 10.98 17.49
N HIS A 31 -4.06 9.86 18.20
CA HIS A 31 -3.44 9.71 19.53
C HIS A 31 -1.93 9.53 19.47
N GLN A 32 -1.39 8.85 18.45
CA GLN A 32 0.05 8.80 18.19
C GLN A 32 0.61 10.21 17.92
N ALA A 33 -0.06 10.99 17.06
CA ALA A 33 0.37 12.35 16.75
C ALA A 33 0.39 13.26 17.99
N LYS A 34 -0.66 13.20 18.82
CA LYS A 34 -0.74 13.95 20.09
C LYS A 34 0.37 13.55 21.06
N ALA A 35 0.55 12.24 21.28
CA ALA A 35 1.57 11.75 22.20
C ALA A 35 3.00 12.05 21.71
N LEU A 36 3.26 12.03 20.40
CA LEU A 36 4.54 12.50 19.83
C LEU A 36 4.74 14.02 20.05
N ALA A 37 3.68 14.81 19.90
CA ALA A 37 3.74 16.26 20.15
C ALA A 37 3.99 16.60 21.62
N ASP A 38 3.39 15.86 22.56
CA ASP A 38 3.67 15.99 24.00
C ASP A 38 5.14 15.69 24.35
N ARG A 39 5.83 14.91 23.52
CA ARG A 39 7.27 14.64 23.62
C ARG A 39 8.14 15.68 22.92
N GLY A 40 7.52 16.71 22.32
CA GLY A 40 8.20 17.84 21.72
C GLY A 40 8.45 17.73 20.21
N HIS A 41 7.76 16.83 19.51
CA HIS A 41 7.71 16.81 18.05
C HIS A 41 6.64 17.76 17.49
N VAL A 42 6.72 18.08 16.20
CA VAL A 42 5.63 18.73 15.46
C VAL A 42 5.08 17.71 14.48
N VAL A 43 3.78 17.43 14.55
CA VAL A 43 3.13 16.42 13.70
C VAL A 43 2.08 17.08 12.83
N GLU A 44 2.20 16.91 11.52
CA GLU A 44 1.21 17.39 10.56
C GLU A 44 0.51 16.18 9.94
N LEU A 45 -0.78 16.02 10.23
CA LEU A 45 -1.60 15.01 9.58
C LEU A 45 -2.11 15.57 8.25
N VAL A 46 -1.76 14.94 7.15
CA VAL A 46 -2.12 15.37 5.80
C VAL A 46 -3.19 14.45 5.24
N THR A 47 -4.34 15.02 4.87
CA THR A 47 -5.50 14.28 4.36
C THR A 47 -6.07 14.88 3.08
N ARG A 48 -6.79 14.08 2.31
CA ARG A 48 -7.57 14.58 1.16
C ARG A 48 -8.71 15.45 1.66
N ARG A 49 -9.00 16.54 0.95
CA ARG A 49 -10.15 17.40 1.22
C ARG A 49 -11.44 16.72 0.76
N ASP A 50 -12.35 16.49 1.70
CA ASP A 50 -13.70 15.96 1.46
C ASP A 50 -14.82 16.92 1.91
N ASN A 51 -14.45 18.09 2.47
CA ASN A 51 -15.37 19.11 2.92
C ASN A 51 -14.83 20.52 2.59
N THR A 52 -15.60 21.29 1.82
CA THR A 52 -15.24 22.66 1.42
C THR A 52 -15.45 23.72 2.51
N GLU A 53 -16.20 23.39 3.57
CA GLU A 53 -16.43 24.30 4.70
C GLU A 53 -15.28 24.30 5.71
N LEU A 54 -14.41 23.29 5.68
CA LEU A 54 -13.28 23.19 6.60
C LEU A 54 -12.07 24.01 6.11
N PRO A 55 -11.36 24.71 7.03
CA PRO A 55 -10.13 25.44 6.70
C PRO A 55 -9.01 24.54 6.16
N ASP A 56 -8.08 25.08 5.39
CA ASP A 56 -6.94 24.33 4.84
C ASP A 56 -6.08 23.65 5.91
N VAL A 57 -5.96 24.28 7.08
CA VAL A 57 -5.21 23.77 8.23
C VAL A 57 -6.04 23.93 9.50
N VAL A 58 -6.13 22.87 10.30
CA VAL A 58 -6.86 22.84 11.58
C VAL A 58 -5.92 22.34 12.68
N GLU A 59 -5.66 23.14 13.72
CA GLU A 59 -4.93 22.69 14.90
C GLU A 59 -5.86 21.88 15.82
N ILE A 60 -5.47 20.64 16.14
CA ILE A 60 -6.29 19.72 16.97
C ILE A 60 -5.66 19.44 18.34
N HIS A 61 -4.40 19.82 18.52
CA HIS A 61 -3.63 19.74 19.75
C HIS A 61 -2.39 20.64 19.60
N PRO A 62 -1.83 21.24 20.68
CA PRO A 62 -0.55 21.91 20.60
C PRO A 62 0.52 21.05 19.90
N GLY A 63 1.08 21.56 18.80
CA GLY A 63 2.06 20.83 17.99
C GLY A 63 1.49 19.79 17.01
N VAL A 64 0.15 19.71 16.87
CA VAL A 64 -0.53 18.81 15.94
C VAL A 64 -1.55 19.56 15.08
N THR A 65 -1.34 19.55 13.77
CA THR A 65 -2.27 20.15 12.80
C THR A 65 -2.74 19.13 11.77
N VAL A 66 -3.97 19.28 11.29
CA VAL A 66 -4.50 18.57 10.13
C VAL A 66 -4.49 19.50 8.92
N GLN A 67 -3.76 19.13 7.87
CA GLN A 67 -3.70 19.85 6.60
C GLN A 67 -4.51 19.12 5.51
N GLN A 68 -5.37 19.85 4.82
CA GLN A 68 -6.27 19.30 3.82
C GLN A 68 -5.83 19.65 2.40
N LEU A 69 -5.43 18.63 1.63
CA LEU A 69 -4.98 18.77 0.25
C LEU A 69 -6.12 18.53 -0.74
N THR A 70 -6.21 19.38 -1.75
CA THR A 70 -7.18 19.23 -2.84
C THR A 70 -6.65 18.21 -3.84
N ALA A 71 -7.25 17.03 -3.86
CA ALA A 71 -7.02 15.99 -4.88
C ALA A 71 -8.38 15.39 -5.27
N GLY A 72 -8.79 15.67 -6.52
CA GLY A 72 -10.11 15.29 -7.03
C GLY A 72 -11.27 16.13 -6.48
N PRO A 73 -12.51 15.60 -6.58
CA PRO A 73 -13.72 16.23 -6.06
C PRO A 73 -13.61 16.53 -4.57
N THR A 74 -14.06 17.70 -4.13
CA THR A 74 -13.99 18.13 -2.72
C THR A 74 -15.17 17.65 -1.87
N GLU A 75 -15.81 16.57 -2.30
CA GLU A 75 -16.91 15.89 -1.62
C GLU A 75 -16.45 14.54 -1.05
N ALA A 76 -17.26 13.96 -0.16
CA ALA A 76 -17.03 12.62 0.37
C ALA A 76 -17.15 11.57 -0.74
N LEU A 77 -16.16 10.70 -0.83
CA LEU A 77 -16.08 9.61 -1.81
C LEU A 77 -16.11 8.27 -1.08
N ALA A 78 -16.74 7.25 -1.69
CA ALA A 78 -16.61 5.88 -1.21
C ALA A 78 -15.14 5.45 -1.21
N LYS A 79 -14.71 4.67 -0.20
CA LYS A 79 -13.32 4.24 -0.04
C LYS A 79 -12.73 3.65 -1.33
N SER A 80 -13.47 2.77 -1.98
CA SER A 80 -13.08 2.10 -3.23
C SER A 80 -12.78 3.07 -4.38
N ALA A 81 -13.50 4.18 -4.47
CA ALA A 81 -13.34 5.19 -5.53
C ALA A 81 -12.15 6.13 -5.29
N GLN A 82 -11.55 6.12 -4.10
CA GLN A 82 -10.44 7.02 -3.77
C GLN A 82 -9.11 6.60 -4.40
N GLU A 83 -9.01 5.38 -4.93
CA GLU A 83 -7.83 4.90 -5.67
C GLU A 83 -7.49 5.81 -6.86
N GLU A 84 -8.50 6.33 -7.57
CA GLU A 84 -8.33 7.24 -8.72
C GLU A 84 -7.54 8.52 -8.36
N TRP A 85 -7.53 8.91 -7.09
CA TRP A 85 -6.97 10.19 -6.63
C TRP A 85 -5.61 10.06 -5.95
N ILE A 86 -5.02 8.87 -5.89
CA ILE A 86 -3.69 8.63 -5.29
C ILE A 86 -2.62 9.51 -5.94
N GLU A 87 -2.56 9.56 -7.27
CA GLU A 87 -1.57 10.35 -8.01
C GLU A 87 -1.79 11.86 -7.83
N GLY A 88 -3.04 12.31 -7.89
CA GLY A 88 -3.39 13.71 -7.65
C GLY A 88 -3.02 14.16 -6.24
N PHE A 89 -3.23 13.29 -5.25
CA PHE A 89 -2.85 13.54 -3.87
C PHE A 89 -1.33 13.54 -3.68
N SER A 90 -0.61 12.62 -4.33
CA SER A 90 0.86 12.60 -4.33
C SER A 90 1.46 13.90 -4.88
N ARG A 91 0.93 14.41 -6.01
CA ARG A 91 1.36 15.69 -6.59
C ARG A 91 1.09 16.87 -5.67
N ALA A 92 -0.06 16.90 -4.99
CA ALA A 92 -0.38 17.94 -4.02
C ALA A 92 0.51 17.86 -2.79
N LEU A 93 0.81 16.65 -2.31
CA LEU A 93 1.71 16.41 -1.18
C LEU A 93 3.14 16.87 -1.48
N ALA A 94 3.63 16.65 -2.70
CA ALA A 94 4.96 17.09 -3.13
C ALA A 94 5.14 18.62 -3.16
N GLN A 95 4.06 19.41 -3.11
CA GLN A 95 4.13 20.87 -3.01
C GLN A 95 4.34 21.38 -1.58
N LEU A 96 4.28 20.50 -0.58
CA LEU A 96 4.56 20.86 0.80
C LEU A 96 6.06 20.97 1.06
N GLU A 97 6.41 21.70 2.12
CA GLU A 97 7.78 21.71 2.64
C GLU A 97 8.15 20.32 3.19
N PRO A 98 9.33 19.78 2.87
CA PRO A 98 9.76 18.46 3.32
C PRO A 98 9.62 18.24 4.83
N TYR A 99 9.13 17.06 5.20
CA TYR A 99 9.15 16.56 6.58
C TYR A 99 10.48 15.86 6.87
N GLU A 100 10.84 15.70 8.14
CA GLU A 100 11.99 14.87 8.51
C GLU A 100 11.67 13.37 8.46
N VAL A 101 10.41 13.00 8.70
CA VAL A 101 9.90 11.64 8.56
C VAL A 101 8.50 11.70 7.96
N VAL A 102 8.23 10.83 6.98
CA VAL A 102 6.90 10.63 6.40
C VAL A 102 6.36 9.30 6.92
N HIS A 103 5.26 9.33 7.67
CA HIS A 103 4.61 8.13 8.21
C HIS A 103 3.21 7.96 7.61
N SER A 104 3.09 7.07 6.64
CA SER A 104 1.82 6.81 5.94
C SER A 104 0.93 5.84 6.71
N GLN A 105 -0.36 6.18 6.77
CA GLN A 105 -1.43 5.38 7.37
C GLN A 105 -2.28 4.79 6.25
N HIS A 106 -2.37 3.46 6.17
CA HIS A 106 -3.06 2.71 5.11
C HIS A 106 -2.35 2.73 3.75
N TRP A 107 -2.70 1.78 2.87
CA TRP A 107 -1.95 1.51 1.64
C TRP A 107 -2.01 2.66 0.63
N MET A 108 -3.18 3.30 0.44
CA MET A 108 -3.33 4.43 -0.49
C MET A 108 -2.41 5.60 -0.13
N SER A 109 -2.30 5.91 1.16
CA SER A 109 -1.40 6.96 1.67
C SER A 109 0.06 6.56 1.54
N GLY A 110 0.36 5.27 1.67
CA GLY A 110 1.69 4.72 1.43
C GLY A 110 2.13 4.91 -0.02
N VAL A 111 1.30 4.45 -0.96
CA VAL A 111 1.56 4.58 -2.40
C VAL A 111 1.68 6.04 -2.81
N ALA A 112 0.83 6.93 -2.26
CA ALA A 112 0.90 8.35 -2.57
C ALA A 112 2.16 9.04 -2.02
N ALA A 113 2.60 8.68 -0.81
CA ALA A 113 3.65 9.43 -0.11
C ALA A 113 5.06 8.85 -0.30
N LEU A 114 5.20 7.56 -0.57
CA LEU A 114 6.48 6.91 -0.82
C LEU A 114 7.33 7.64 -1.88
N PRO A 115 6.84 7.94 -3.10
CA PRO A 115 7.63 8.67 -4.10
C PRO A 115 7.98 10.09 -3.65
N VAL A 116 7.13 10.74 -2.86
CA VAL A 116 7.38 12.09 -2.32
C VAL A 116 8.47 12.05 -1.25
N ALA A 117 8.44 11.07 -0.35
CA ALA A 117 9.47 10.86 0.65
C ALA A 117 10.84 10.57 -0.01
N GLN A 118 10.85 9.75 -1.07
CA GLN A 118 12.04 9.49 -1.88
C GLN A 118 12.56 10.76 -2.57
N GLN A 119 11.66 11.57 -3.15
CA GLN A 119 12.02 12.86 -3.75
C GLN A 119 12.62 13.84 -2.73
N TRP A 120 12.09 13.88 -1.52
CA TRP A 120 12.60 14.70 -0.43
C TRP A 120 13.88 14.14 0.21
N GLY A 121 14.22 12.88 -0.06
CA GLY A 121 15.38 12.21 0.53
C GLY A 121 15.19 11.90 2.03
N VAL A 122 13.95 11.62 2.46
CA VAL A 122 13.60 11.44 3.87
C VAL A 122 12.99 10.06 4.12
N PRO A 123 13.11 9.49 5.33
CA PRO A 123 12.59 8.16 5.62
C PRO A 123 11.07 8.06 5.43
N HIS A 124 10.64 6.98 4.76
CA HIS A 124 9.25 6.59 4.63
C HIS A 124 8.92 5.43 5.58
N VAL A 125 7.95 5.66 6.47
CA VAL A 125 7.41 4.68 7.43
C VAL A 125 5.98 4.32 7.02
N GLN A 126 5.63 3.05 7.08
CA GLN A 126 4.30 2.56 6.69
C GLN A 126 3.59 1.83 7.82
N SER A 127 2.35 2.22 8.12
CA SER A 127 1.38 1.45 8.93
C SER A 127 0.21 1.00 8.06
N PHE A 128 -0.15 -0.29 8.09
CA PHE A 128 -1.18 -0.85 7.20
C PHE A 128 -2.61 -0.71 7.74
N HIS A 129 -2.82 -1.00 9.03
CA HIS A 129 -4.12 -1.04 9.75
C HIS A 129 -5.09 -2.14 9.31
N SER A 130 -4.97 -2.59 8.06
CA SER A 130 -5.68 -3.71 7.45
C SER A 130 -4.87 -4.20 6.25
N VAL A 131 -4.89 -5.49 5.97
CA VAL A 131 -4.19 -6.11 4.82
C VAL A 131 -5.18 -6.94 4.03
N ALA A 132 -5.23 -6.75 2.71
CA ALA A 132 -6.21 -7.46 1.89
C ALA A 132 -6.04 -8.97 2.00
N ALA A 133 -7.18 -9.68 2.03
CA ALA A 133 -7.16 -11.12 1.94
C ALA A 133 -6.75 -11.57 0.53
N LEU A 134 -5.92 -12.61 0.46
CA LEU A 134 -5.53 -13.20 -0.81
C LEU A 134 -6.70 -13.99 -1.42
N PRO A 135 -6.83 -14.05 -2.76
CA PRO A 135 -7.86 -14.87 -3.41
C PRO A 135 -7.80 -16.33 -2.94
N GLY A 136 -8.93 -16.86 -2.44
CA GLY A 136 -9.04 -18.24 -1.95
C GLY A 136 -8.68 -18.46 -0.48
N ASP A 137 -8.28 -17.41 0.25
CA ASP A 137 -8.14 -17.45 1.71
C ASP A 137 -9.53 -17.65 2.38
N PRO A 138 -9.69 -18.47 3.43
CA PRO A 138 -10.93 -18.49 4.23
C PRO A 138 -11.37 -17.10 4.74
N LEU A 139 -10.43 -16.15 4.85
CA LEU A 139 -10.66 -14.74 5.16
C LEU A 139 -10.97 -13.87 3.94
N SER A 140 -11.08 -14.43 2.72
CA SER A 140 -11.46 -13.70 1.51
C SER A 140 -12.88 -13.14 1.57
N GLU A 141 -13.73 -13.67 2.46
CA GLU A 141 -15.03 -13.09 2.82
C GLU A 141 -14.92 -12.00 3.91
N GLY A 142 -13.77 -11.86 4.56
CA GLY A 142 -13.53 -10.95 5.69
C GLY A 142 -12.99 -9.59 5.29
N GLU A 143 -11.93 -9.54 4.48
CA GLU A 143 -11.34 -8.26 3.99
C GLU A 143 -11.01 -8.35 2.50
N PRO A 144 -12.02 -8.39 1.61
CA PRO A 144 -11.77 -8.30 0.17
C PRO A 144 -11.04 -6.99 -0.15
N PRO A 145 -10.23 -6.96 -1.22
CA PRO A 145 -9.61 -5.71 -1.66
C PRO A 145 -10.71 -4.71 -2.01
N GLU A 146 -10.73 -3.54 -1.37
CA GLU A 146 -11.74 -2.51 -1.67
C GLU A 146 -11.61 -1.95 -3.09
N SER A 147 -10.45 -2.14 -3.71
CA SER A 147 -10.18 -1.65 -5.06
C SER A 147 -9.07 -2.50 -5.72
N PRO A 148 -9.01 -2.57 -7.07
CA PRO A 148 -8.12 -3.49 -7.78
C PRO A 148 -6.64 -3.34 -7.43
N GLY A 149 -6.14 -2.13 -7.22
CA GLY A 149 -4.72 -1.91 -6.95
C GLY A 149 -4.29 -2.15 -5.52
N ARG A 150 -5.20 -2.45 -4.57
CA ARG A 150 -4.84 -2.63 -3.15
C ARG A 150 -3.74 -3.67 -2.95
N ASN A 151 -3.90 -4.87 -3.50
CA ASN A 151 -2.92 -5.96 -3.31
C ASN A 151 -1.52 -5.57 -3.84
N ALA A 152 -1.45 -4.90 -4.98
CA ALA A 152 -0.20 -4.46 -5.57
C ALA A 152 0.42 -3.29 -4.79
N GLY A 153 -0.40 -2.31 -4.40
CA GLY A 153 0.01 -1.18 -3.56
C GLY A 153 0.54 -1.61 -2.20
N GLU A 154 -0.12 -2.59 -1.56
CA GLU A 154 0.32 -3.18 -0.29
C GLU A 154 1.69 -3.88 -0.43
N ARG A 155 1.94 -4.63 -1.52
CA ARG A 155 3.27 -5.22 -1.80
C ARG A 155 4.34 -4.17 -2.08
N LEU A 156 3.99 -3.12 -2.83
CA LEU A 156 4.90 -2.02 -3.16
C LEU A 156 5.42 -1.35 -1.88
N ILE A 157 4.51 -0.90 -1.01
CA ILE A 157 4.89 -0.19 0.22
C ILE A 157 5.54 -1.14 1.25
N ALA A 158 5.13 -2.41 1.31
CA ALA A 158 5.80 -3.41 2.16
C ALA A 158 7.28 -3.61 1.79
N SER A 159 7.61 -3.53 0.50
CA SER A 159 8.98 -3.77 0.00
C SER A 159 9.84 -2.51 -0.05
N GLN A 160 9.23 -1.34 -0.25
CA GLN A 160 9.95 -0.10 -0.53
C GLN A 160 10.02 0.89 0.64
N SER A 161 9.13 0.81 1.64
CA SER A 161 9.25 1.63 2.84
C SER A 161 10.52 1.31 3.63
N ASP A 162 11.11 2.33 4.27
CA ASP A 162 12.31 2.17 5.11
C ASP A 162 11.98 1.37 6.39
N LEU A 163 10.76 1.52 6.89
CA LEU A 163 10.25 0.81 8.06
C LEU A 163 8.75 0.54 7.92
N VAL A 164 8.32 -0.64 8.36
CA VAL A 164 6.91 -1.00 8.52
C VAL A 164 6.59 -1.10 10.00
N VAL A 165 5.59 -0.35 10.45
CA VAL A 165 5.06 -0.40 11.81
C VAL A 165 3.74 -1.16 11.78
N ALA A 166 3.73 -2.33 12.41
CA ALA A 166 2.52 -3.13 12.62
C ALA A 166 1.93 -2.87 14.01
N VAL A 167 0.60 -2.87 14.12
CA VAL A 167 -0.12 -2.65 15.38
C VAL A 167 -0.22 -3.91 16.24
N SER A 168 0.19 -5.06 15.71
CA SER A 168 0.18 -6.35 16.42
C SER A 168 1.15 -7.34 15.78
N GLN A 169 1.50 -8.41 16.51
CA GLN A 169 2.29 -9.51 15.96
C GLN A 169 1.54 -10.27 14.87
N TYR A 170 0.21 -10.38 15.00
CA TYR A 170 -0.64 -10.92 13.94
C TYR A 170 -0.54 -10.10 12.65
N GLU A 171 -0.67 -8.77 12.74
CA GLU A 171 -0.57 -7.91 11.57
C GLU A 171 0.84 -7.95 10.97
N ALA A 172 1.90 -7.93 11.80
CA ALA A 172 3.27 -8.06 11.33
C ALA A 172 3.48 -9.35 10.51
N SER A 173 3.01 -10.48 11.03
CA SER A 173 3.09 -11.77 10.33
C SER A 173 2.28 -11.75 9.04
N THR A 174 1.10 -11.14 9.07
CA THR A 174 0.22 -10.98 7.90
C THR A 174 0.88 -10.15 6.79
N ILE A 175 1.53 -9.03 7.14
CA ILE A 175 2.24 -8.17 6.18
C ILE A 175 3.43 -8.91 5.57
N VAL A 176 4.21 -9.64 6.36
CA VAL A 176 5.32 -10.46 5.85
C VAL A 176 4.81 -11.55 4.90
N GLU A 177 3.79 -12.30 5.31
CA GLU A 177 3.29 -13.46 4.55
C GLU A 177 2.54 -13.06 3.27
N ARG A 178 1.72 -12.00 3.31
CA ARG A 178 0.83 -11.62 2.20
C ARG A 178 1.40 -10.52 1.32
N CYS A 179 2.17 -9.59 1.90
CA CYS A 179 2.73 -8.45 1.18
C CYS A 179 4.22 -8.62 0.86
N GLY A 180 4.91 -9.59 1.47
CA GLY A 180 6.32 -9.87 1.22
C GLY A 180 7.29 -8.87 1.86
N ALA A 181 6.89 -8.23 2.97
CA ALA A 181 7.78 -7.34 3.70
C ALA A 181 9.01 -8.08 4.25
N ASP A 182 10.17 -7.42 4.22
CA ASP A 182 11.38 -7.91 4.88
C ASP A 182 11.17 -7.91 6.41
N PRO A 183 11.20 -9.08 7.09
CA PRO A 183 10.96 -9.16 8.53
C PRO A 183 11.91 -8.30 9.37
N SER A 184 13.10 -7.98 8.86
CA SER A 184 14.06 -7.11 9.56
C SER A 184 13.63 -5.63 9.61
N ARG A 185 12.65 -5.24 8.79
CA ARG A 185 12.09 -3.88 8.71
C ARG A 185 10.68 -3.78 9.27
N VAL A 186 10.13 -4.87 9.79
CA VAL A 186 8.81 -4.89 10.41
C VAL A 186 8.99 -4.82 11.93
N VAL A 187 8.44 -3.78 12.54
CA VAL A 187 8.40 -3.63 14.00
C VAL A 187 6.97 -3.59 14.49
N VAL A 188 6.73 -4.15 15.67
CA VAL A 188 5.41 -4.11 16.30
C VAL A 188 5.37 -2.98 17.31
N VAL A 189 4.41 -2.08 17.16
CA VAL A 189 4.09 -1.04 18.13
C VAL A 189 2.60 -1.13 18.45
N HIS A 190 2.27 -1.76 19.59
CA HIS A 190 0.89 -1.93 20.01
C HIS A 190 0.22 -0.57 20.26
N PRO A 191 -1.01 -0.33 19.76
CA PRO A 191 -1.79 0.85 20.07
C PRO A 191 -2.06 1.02 21.57
N GLY A 192 -2.18 2.27 22.00
CA GLY A 192 -2.60 2.61 23.36
C GLY A 192 -4.12 2.70 23.50
N VAL A 193 -4.55 3.02 24.72
CA VAL A 193 -5.95 3.34 25.03
C VAL A 193 -6.02 4.58 25.92
N ASP A 194 -7.01 5.44 25.69
CA ASP A 194 -7.27 6.60 26.53
C ASP A 194 -7.90 6.16 27.86
N THR A 195 -7.06 5.89 28.86
CA THR A 195 -7.50 5.37 30.17
C THR A 195 -8.15 6.41 31.07
N GLU A 196 -8.10 7.70 30.69
CA GLU A 196 -8.82 8.79 31.34
C GLU A 196 -10.25 8.88 30.81
N LEU A 197 -10.44 8.74 29.50
CA LEU A 197 -11.77 8.69 28.88
C LEU A 197 -12.48 7.36 29.14
N PHE A 198 -11.80 6.24 28.91
CA PHE A 198 -12.30 4.89 29.23
C PHE A 198 -11.82 4.51 30.61
N HIS A 199 -12.75 4.56 31.54
CA HIS A 199 -12.51 4.20 32.92
C HIS A 199 -13.76 3.57 33.53
N PRO A 200 -13.61 2.75 34.58
CA PRO A 200 -14.75 2.25 35.33
C PRO A 200 -15.50 3.39 36.04
N LEU A 201 -16.75 3.14 36.44
CA LEU A 201 -17.53 4.06 37.29
C LEU A 201 -16.86 4.25 38.67
N ASP A 202 -16.89 5.47 39.20
CA ASP A 202 -16.27 5.81 40.49
C ASP A 202 -16.87 4.97 41.64
N GLY A 203 -16.03 4.18 42.31
CA GLY A 203 -16.37 3.33 43.45
C GLY A 203 -16.45 1.83 43.11
N HIS A 204 -15.32 1.12 43.24
CA HIS A 204 -15.18 -0.35 43.22
C HIS A 204 -16.21 -1.10 42.35
N CYS A 205 -16.08 -0.95 41.03
CA CYS A 205 -16.74 -1.65 39.92
C CYS A 205 -17.84 -2.65 40.33
N ARG A 206 -19.09 -2.19 40.42
CA ARG A 206 -20.23 -3.10 40.28
C ARG A 206 -20.62 -3.15 38.79
N PRO A 207 -20.64 -4.33 38.14
CA PRO A 207 -21.46 -4.54 36.96
C PRO A 207 -22.91 -4.14 37.25
N TRP A 208 -23.73 -4.02 36.21
CA TRP A 208 -25.19 -3.85 36.35
C TRP A 208 -25.73 -4.63 37.58
N ASN A 209 -26.28 -3.90 38.57
CA ASN A 209 -26.77 -4.45 39.83
C ASN A 209 -28.30 -4.21 39.94
N PRO A 210 -29.15 -5.26 39.97
CA PRO A 210 -30.59 -5.11 40.09
C PRO A 210 -31.03 -4.34 41.35
N GLU A 211 -30.25 -4.38 42.44
CA GLU A 211 -30.65 -3.82 43.74
C GLU A 211 -30.40 -2.31 43.88
N GLN A 212 -29.58 -1.72 43.01
CA GLN A 212 -29.20 -0.30 43.08
C GLN A 212 -29.78 0.53 41.93
N ASN A 213 -30.45 -0.11 40.98
CA ASN A 213 -30.95 0.50 39.75
C ASN A 213 -32.46 0.27 39.67
N SER A 214 -33.25 1.33 39.53
CA SER A 214 -34.70 1.19 39.39
C SER A 214 -35.02 0.33 38.15
N PRO A 215 -35.75 -0.78 38.27
CA PRO A 215 -36.15 -1.61 37.13
C PRO A 215 -37.10 -0.89 36.16
N ASP A 216 -37.62 0.28 36.54
CA ASP A 216 -38.68 0.99 35.82
C ASP A 216 -38.19 2.26 35.08
N GLU A 217 -36.93 2.69 35.24
CA GLU A 217 -36.43 3.92 34.62
C GLU A 217 -35.47 3.64 33.44
N PRO A 218 -35.77 4.14 32.23
CA PRO A 218 -34.87 4.05 31.09
C PRO A 218 -33.53 4.72 31.36
N ARG A 219 -32.44 4.09 30.93
CA ARG A 219 -31.09 4.63 31.15
C ARG A 219 -30.71 5.57 30.03
N GLN A 220 -30.48 6.82 30.41
CA GLN A 220 -29.98 7.83 29.50
C GLN A 220 -28.44 7.84 29.50
N PHE A 221 -27.85 7.47 28.36
CA PHE A 221 -26.42 7.60 28.08
C PHE A 221 -26.24 8.75 27.10
N GLY A 222 -26.09 9.98 27.62
CA GLY A 222 -26.07 11.17 26.76
C GLY A 222 -27.41 11.41 26.06
N SER A 223 -27.44 11.36 24.74
CA SER A 223 -28.66 11.46 23.93
C SER A 223 -29.43 10.13 23.79
N VAL A 224 -28.84 9.02 24.23
CA VAL A 224 -29.34 7.67 24.00
C VAL A 224 -30.11 7.13 25.19
N CYS A 225 -31.18 6.38 24.94
CA CYS A 225 -32.02 5.76 25.95
C CYS A 225 -32.10 4.24 25.77
N VAL A 226 -31.56 3.47 26.72
CA VAL A 226 -31.68 2.00 26.74
C VAL A 226 -32.81 1.61 27.69
N GLN A 227 -33.77 0.83 27.18
CA GLN A 227 -34.90 0.35 27.99
C GLN A 227 -34.38 -0.54 29.14
N PRO A 228 -34.98 -0.43 30.34
CA PRO A 228 -34.52 -1.19 31.49
C PRO A 228 -34.80 -2.68 31.29
N ASN A 229 -33.78 -3.51 31.56
CA ASN A 229 -33.86 -4.96 31.57
C ASN A 229 -33.21 -5.46 32.87
N PRO A 230 -33.88 -6.34 33.64
CA PRO A 230 -33.35 -6.94 34.87
C PRO A 230 -32.16 -7.89 34.67
N ASN A 231 -31.69 -8.07 33.44
CA ASN A 231 -30.46 -8.79 33.13
C ASN A 231 -29.36 -7.86 32.60
N GLY A 232 -29.61 -6.55 32.53
CA GLY A 232 -28.70 -5.55 31.98
C GLY A 232 -28.63 -5.57 30.45
N TYR A 233 -27.49 -5.18 29.89
CA TYR A 233 -27.24 -5.23 28.45
C TYR A 233 -25.85 -5.75 28.09
N LEU A 234 -25.76 -6.36 26.90
CA LEU A 234 -24.51 -6.64 26.20
C LEU A 234 -24.31 -5.58 25.12
N LEU A 235 -23.06 -5.22 24.83
CA LEU A 235 -22.74 -4.21 23.83
C LEU A 235 -21.98 -4.83 22.66
N PHE A 236 -22.48 -4.58 21.45
CA PHE A 236 -21.70 -4.68 20.22
C PHE A 236 -21.42 -3.25 19.74
N ALA A 237 -20.16 -2.90 19.52
CA ALA A 237 -19.77 -1.57 19.06
C ALA A 237 -18.73 -1.68 17.94
N ALA A 238 -19.17 -1.51 16.71
CA ALA A 238 -18.33 -1.53 15.50
C ALA A 238 -19.11 -0.99 14.31
N ARG A 239 -18.43 -0.70 13.20
CA ARG A 239 -19.10 -0.50 11.91
C ARG A 239 -19.96 -1.71 11.57
N LEU A 240 -21.15 -1.47 11.02
CA LEU A 240 -22.05 -2.54 10.59
C LEU A 240 -21.58 -3.07 9.23
N GLN A 241 -20.70 -4.06 9.29
CA GLN A 241 -20.12 -4.75 8.14
C GLN A 241 -20.12 -6.26 8.39
N PRO A 242 -20.28 -7.10 7.36
CA PRO A 242 -20.26 -8.56 7.50
C PRO A 242 -19.02 -9.08 8.25
N LEU A 243 -17.84 -8.49 8.01
CA LEU A 243 -16.60 -8.89 8.67
C LEU A 243 -16.64 -8.70 10.19
N LYS A 244 -17.43 -7.75 10.69
CA LYS A 244 -17.58 -7.47 12.12
C LYS A 244 -18.57 -8.43 12.80
N ALA A 245 -19.35 -9.17 12.00
CA ALA A 245 -20.29 -10.22 12.41
C ALA A 245 -21.34 -9.82 13.48
N PRO A 246 -22.03 -8.67 13.36
CA PRO A 246 -23.14 -8.33 14.26
C PRO A 246 -24.30 -9.35 14.21
N ASP A 247 -24.44 -10.07 13.11
CA ASP A 247 -25.37 -11.20 12.93
C ASP A 247 -25.08 -12.34 13.92
N LEU A 248 -23.81 -12.71 14.13
CA LEU A 248 -23.44 -13.73 15.12
C LEU A 248 -23.79 -13.28 16.55
N ALA A 249 -23.61 -11.99 16.86
CA ALA A 249 -24.04 -11.43 18.14
C ALA A 249 -25.57 -11.54 18.34
N LEU A 250 -26.36 -11.22 17.30
CA LEU A 250 -27.82 -11.37 17.33
C LEU A 250 -28.25 -12.82 17.58
N VAL A 251 -27.70 -13.77 16.81
CA VAL A 251 -28.07 -15.18 16.92
C VAL A 251 -27.65 -15.76 18.27
N ALA A 252 -26.47 -15.39 18.79
CA ALA A 252 -26.00 -15.84 20.09
C ALA A 252 -26.88 -15.33 21.25
N VAL A 253 -27.30 -14.06 21.21
CA VAL A 253 -28.21 -13.50 22.22
C VAL A 253 -29.61 -14.11 22.12
N ALA A 254 -30.09 -14.38 20.91
CA ALA A 254 -31.37 -15.09 20.70
C ALA A 254 -31.35 -16.51 21.27
N GLY A 255 -30.19 -17.17 21.28
CA GLY A 255 -30.01 -18.50 21.85
C GLY A 255 -30.07 -18.56 23.38
N LEU A 256 -29.90 -17.44 24.09
CA LEU A 256 -29.90 -17.40 25.56
C LEU A 256 -31.28 -17.74 26.15
N PRO A 257 -31.37 -18.40 27.32
CA PRO A 257 -32.62 -18.55 28.06
C PRO A 257 -33.26 -17.19 28.38
N GLU A 258 -34.58 -17.08 28.26
CA GLU A 258 -35.31 -15.82 28.41
C GLU A 258 -35.09 -15.18 29.79
N GLU A 259 -34.93 -16.01 30.83
CA GLU A 259 -34.79 -15.58 32.22
C GLU A 259 -33.48 -14.81 32.48
N ILE A 260 -32.42 -15.12 31.72
CA ILE A 260 -31.10 -14.49 31.88
C ILE A 260 -30.72 -13.57 30.71
N ARG A 261 -31.60 -13.46 29.70
CA ARG A 261 -31.31 -12.73 28.45
C ARG A 261 -31.25 -11.22 28.67
N PRO A 262 -30.10 -10.57 28.41
CA PRO A 262 -29.95 -9.13 28.50
C PRO A 262 -30.40 -8.45 27.20
N THR A 263 -30.58 -7.13 27.23
CA THR A 263 -30.76 -6.33 26.01
C THR A 263 -29.46 -6.38 25.19
N LEU A 264 -29.54 -6.56 23.87
CA LEU A 264 -28.38 -6.36 22.99
C LEU A 264 -28.39 -4.93 22.46
N VAL A 265 -27.40 -4.14 22.87
CA VAL A 265 -27.16 -2.79 22.32
C VAL A 265 -26.17 -2.91 21.17
N ILE A 266 -26.56 -2.43 19.99
CA ILE A 266 -25.74 -2.40 18.79
C ILE A 266 -25.45 -0.93 18.48
N ALA A 267 -24.19 -0.53 18.61
CA ALA A 267 -23.73 0.83 18.35
C ALA A 267 -22.82 0.86 17.11
N GLY A 268 -23.31 1.50 16.04
CA GLY A 268 -22.55 1.69 14.82
C GLY A 268 -23.43 1.92 13.59
N GLU A 269 -22.80 2.38 12.52
CA GLU A 269 -23.44 2.63 11.23
C GLU A 269 -22.80 1.77 10.13
N ALA A 270 -23.57 1.54 9.08
CA ALA A 270 -23.06 0.95 7.84
C ALA A 270 -22.43 2.06 6.98
N SER A 271 -21.30 1.76 6.32
CA SER A 271 -20.73 2.67 5.33
C SER A 271 -21.54 2.62 4.02
N GLN A 272 -21.24 3.52 3.08
CA GLN A 272 -21.94 3.60 1.79
C GLN A 272 -21.92 2.25 1.04
N ASP A 273 -20.81 1.53 1.10
CA ASP A 273 -20.63 0.21 0.47
C ASP A 273 -21.53 -0.89 1.07
N PHE A 274 -22.08 -0.68 2.28
CA PHE A 274 -22.90 -1.65 3.01
C PHE A 274 -24.27 -1.11 3.42
N ALA A 275 -24.81 -0.13 2.69
CA ALA A 275 -26.01 0.61 3.08
C ALA A 275 -27.25 -0.27 3.40
N SER A 276 -27.42 -1.44 2.75
CA SER A 276 -28.54 -2.37 3.01
C SER A 276 -28.33 -3.26 4.23
N TYR A 277 -27.08 -3.44 4.69
CA TYR A 277 -26.76 -4.47 5.68
C TYR A 277 -27.42 -4.22 7.03
N ARG A 278 -27.64 -2.96 7.40
CA ARG A 278 -28.37 -2.61 8.63
C ARG A 278 -29.80 -3.13 8.62
N ASP A 279 -30.50 -3.01 7.50
CA ASP A 279 -31.90 -3.46 7.38
C ASP A 279 -31.98 -4.99 7.43
N GLU A 280 -31.02 -5.68 6.82
CA GLU A 280 -30.89 -7.15 6.91
C GLU A 280 -30.72 -7.62 8.37
N LEU A 281 -29.91 -6.92 9.16
CA LEU A 281 -29.72 -7.24 10.58
C LEU A 281 -30.97 -6.94 11.42
N ILE A 282 -31.72 -5.88 11.08
CA ILE A 282 -33.00 -5.57 11.72
C ILE A 282 -34.01 -6.69 11.43
N ASP A 283 -34.13 -7.12 10.18
CA ASP A 283 -34.99 -8.23 9.78
C ASP A 283 -34.58 -9.55 10.47
N LEU A 284 -33.27 -9.80 10.59
CA LEU A 284 -32.75 -10.93 11.35
C LEU A 284 -33.20 -10.88 12.81
N SER A 285 -33.10 -9.72 13.48
CA SER A 285 -33.56 -9.56 14.88
C SER A 285 -35.07 -9.83 15.06
N GLN A 286 -35.88 -9.50 14.05
CA GLN A 286 -37.32 -9.78 14.03
C GLN A 286 -37.58 -11.27 13.85
N ASN A 287 -36.89 -11.91 12.90
CA ASN A 287 -37.01 -13.34 12.62
C ASN A 287 -36.58 -14.20 13.82
N LEU A 288 -35.58 -13.73 14.58
CA LEU A 288 -35.13 -14.36 15.82
C LEU A 288 -36.04 -14.09 17.02
N GLY A 289 -37.04 -13.20 16.90
CA GLY A 289 -37.98 -12.85 17.98
C GLY A 289 -37.38 -11.95 19.08
N ILE A 290 -36.18 -11.40 18.88
CA ILE A 290 -35.47 -10.57 19.88
C ILE A 290 -35.48 -9.07 19.55
N ALA A 291 -36.22 -8.63 18.53
CA ALA A 291 -36.30 -7.21 18.15
C ALA A 291 -36.68 -6.29 19.34
N HIS A 292 -37.56 -6.75 20.23
CA HIS A 292 -37.97 -6.00 21.44
C HIS A 292 -36.86 -5.89 22.51
N GLN A 293 -35.79 -6.70 22.41
CA GLN A 293 -34.62 -6.69 23.29
C GLN A 293 -33.36 -6.25 22.53
N THR A 294 -33.50 -5.67 21.34
CA THR A 294 -32.40 -5.14 20.55
C THR A 294 -32.51 -3.61 20.50
N CYS A 295 -31.44 -2.92 20.87
CA CYS A 295 -31.36 -1.47 20.84
C CYS A 295 -30.38 -1.04 19.75
N TRP A 296 -30.89 -0.44 18.68
CA TRP A 296 -30.11 0.03 17.54
C TRP A 296 -29.68 1.48 17.74
N LEU A 297 -28.39 1.71 17.89
CA LEU A 297 -27.77 3.02 18.00
C LEU A 297 -26.93 3.27 16.75
N GLY A 298 -26.95 4.50 16.25
CA GLY A 298 -26.04 4.94 15.19
C GLY A 298 -24.60 5.04 15.68
N SER A 299 -23.76 5.74 14.91
CA SER A 299 -22.41 6.06 15.34
C SER A 299 -22.44 6.91 16.63
N GLN A 300 -21.48 6.68 17.53
CA GLN A 300 -21.45 7.31 18.85
C GLN A 300 -20.23 8.21 18.99
N SER A 301 -20.38 9.30 19.74
CA SER A 301 -19.23 10.08 20.19
C SER A 301 -18.32 9.21 21.09
N ARG A 302 -17.06 9.62 21.23
CA ARG A 302 -16.09 8.92 22.09
C ARG A 302 -16.56 8.88 23.54
N GLU A 303 -17.14 9.98 24.01
CA GLU A 303 -17.69 10.13 25.36
C GLU A 303 -18.92 9.26 25.57
N ASP A 304 -19.84 9.20 24.60
CA ASP A 304 -21.03 8.34 24.69
C ASP A 304 -20.66 6.86 24.59
N LEU A 305 -19.73 6.49 23.71
CA LEU A 305 -19.19 5.13 23.66
C LEU A 305 -18.58 4.73 25.00
N ALA A 306 -17.78 5.60 25.62
CA ALA A 306 -17.18 5.32 26.92
C ALA A 306 -18.25 5.13 28.02
N ARG A 307 -19.35 5.89 27.98
CA ARG A 307 -20.53 5.73 28.86
C ARG A 307 -21.28 4.41 28.62
N LEU A 308 -21.41 4.00 27.36
CA LEU A 308 -22.00 2.71 26.99
C LEU A 308 -21.09 1.54 27.44
N LEU A 309 -19.79 1.63 27.22
CA LEU A 309 -18.85 0.57 27.62
C LEU A 309 -18.93 0.30 29.12
N ARG A 310 -18.75 1.34 29.96
CA ARG A 310 -18.76 1.18 31.43
C ARG A 310 -20.11 0.73 32.01
N GLY A 311 -21.19 0.78 31.23
CA GLY A 311 -22.52 0.32 31.64
C GLY A 311 -22.85 -1.10 31.20
N ALA A 312 -22.11 -1.68 30.26
CA ALA A 312 -22.34 -3.01 29.71
C ALA A 312 -21.93 -4.12 30.68
N ARG A 313 -22.57 -5.29 30.59
CA ARG A 313 -22.14 -6.50 31.32
C ARG A 313 -20.91 -7.15 30.68
N ALA A 314 -20.88 -7.15 29.36
CA ALA A 314 -19.76 -7.58 28.54
C ALA A 314 -19.87 -6.93 27.15
N VAL A 315 -18.75 -6.85 26.45
CA VAL A 315 -18.67 -6.40 25.05
C VAL A 315 -18.47 -7.61 24.14
N LEU A 316 -19.24 -7.68 23.06
CA LEU A 316 -19.16 -8.74 22.06
C LEU A 316 -18.33 -8.27 20.87
N VAL A 317 -17.27 -9.00 20.54
CA VAL A 317 -16.39 -8.72 19.38
C VAL A 317 -16.29 -9.99 18.50
N PRO A 318 -17.35 -10.36 17.77
CA PRO A 318 -17.42 -11.57 16.94
C PRO A 318 -16.69 -11.49 15.60
N SER A 319 -15.82 -10.50 15.41
CA SER A 319 -15.21 -10.18 14.11
C SER A 319 -14.45 -11.37 13.49
N PHE A 320 -14.51 -11.49 12.16
CA PHE A 320 -13.76 -12.49 11.41
C PHE A 320 -12.25 -12.24 11.53
N SER A 321 -11.86 -10.97 11.41
CA SER A 321 -10.48 -10.49 11.56
C SER A 321 -10.48 -9.15 12.29
N GLU A 322 -9.43 -8.94 13.09
CA GLU A 322 -9.06 -7.66 13.68
C GLU A 322 -7.54 -7.57 13.64
N THR A 323 -6.98 -6.43 13.23
CA THR A 323 -5.52 -6.23 13.29
C THR A 323 -5.05 -6.04 14.72
N PHE A 324 -5.80 -5.33 15.56
CA PHE A 324 -5.53 -5.24 17.01
C PHE A 324 -6.79 -5.42 17.86
N GLY A 325 -7.87 -4.73 17.53
CA GLY A 325 -9.13 -4.78 18.30
C GLY A 325 -9.21 -3.71 19.39
N LEU A 326 -9.07 -2.43 19.02
CA LEU A 326 -9.15 -1.29 19.95
C LEU A 326 -10.41 -1.31 20.83
N ILE A 327 -11.57 -1.68 20.30
CA ILE A 327 -12.81 -1.74 21.09
C ILE A 327 -12.72 -2.73 22.26
N ALA A 328 -11.98 -3.84 22.11
CA ALA A 328 -11.75 -4.79 23.19
C ALA A 328 -10.86 -4.17 24.28
N MET A 329 -9.88 -3.35 23.89
CA MET A 329 -9.03 -2.62 24.82
C MET A 329 -9.77 -1.49 25.54
N GLU A 330 -10.65 -0.76 24.83
CA GLU A 330 -11.51 0.29 25.40
C GLU A 330 -12.54 -0.29 26.40
N ALA A 331 -13.06 -1.48 26.11
CA ALA A 331 -13.91 -2.23 27.03
C ALA A 331 -13.15 -2.62 28.31
N GLN A 332 -11.95 -3.20 28.15
CA GLN A 332 -11.08 -3.56 29.27
C GLN A 332 -10.69 -2.31 30.09
N ALA A 333 -10.34 -1.20 29.44
CA ALA A 333 -10.09 0.08 30.10
C ALA A 333 -11.32 0.58 30.86
N SER A 334 -12.53 0.32 30.37
CA SER A 334 -13.77 0.65 31.07
C SER A 334 -14.11 -0.33 32.21
N GLY A 335 -13.28 -1.34 32.45
CA GLY A 335 -13.50 -2.38 33.46
C GLY A 335 -14.55 -3.41 33.06
N VAL A 336 -14.75 -3.62 31.75
CA VAL A 336 -15.79 -4.49 31.20
C VAL A 336 -15.14 -5.67 30.47
N PRO A 337 -15.53 -6.92 30.78
CA PRO A 337 -14.99 -8.09 30.13
C PRO A 337 -15.41 -8.18 28.65
N VAL A 338 -14.56 -8.80 27.85
CA VAL A 338 -14.76 -8.96 26.41
C VAL A 338 -15.05 -10.42 26.08
N VAL A 339 -16.06 -10.68 25.27
CA VAL A 339 -16.29 -11.98 24.62
C VAL A 339 -16.00 -11.78 23.14
N SER A 340 -14.87 -12.31 22.67
CA SER A 340 -14.41 -12.08 21.30
C SER A 340 -14.15 -13.38 20.56
N ALA A 341 -14.13 -13.30 19.23
CA ALA A 341 -13.61 -14.40 18.43
C ALA A 341 -12.13 -14.65 18.76
N ASP A 342 -11.70 -15.91 18.67
CA ASP A 342 -10.30 -16.29 18.75
C ASP A 342 -9.59 -16.04 17.39
N SER A 343 -9.47 -14.77 17.01
CA SER A 343 -8.93 -14.37 15.70
C SER A 343 -8.05 -13.13 15.76
N GLY A 344 -7.09 -13.07 14.84
CA GLY A 344 -6.25 -11.88 14.62
C GLY A 344 -5.55 -11.34 15.87
N GLY A 345 -5.46 -10.01 15.93
CA GLY A 345 -4.89 -9.28 17.06
C GLY A 345 -5.70 -9.33 18.36
N LEU A 346 -6.94 -9.84 18.35
CA LEU A 346 -7.72 -9.99 19.58
C LEU A 346 -7.03 -10.90 20.59
N ARG A 347 -6.24 -11.88 20.11
CA ARG A 347 -5.39 -12.76 20.93
C ARG A 347 -4.31 -12.01 21.71
N GLU A 348 -3.91 -10.84 21.23
CA GLU A 348 -2.92 -9.98 21.89
C GLU A 348 -3.57 -8.98 22.85
N VAL A 349 -4.88 -8.80 22.78
CA VAL A 349 -5.63 -7.85 23.63
C VAL A 349 -6.40 -8.56 24.74
N VAL A 350 -7.02 -9.71 24.47
CA VAL A 350 -7.83 -10.48 25.44
C VAL A 350 -7.01 -11.63 26.00
N ASP A 351 -6.91 -11.71 27.33
CA ASP A 351 -6.31 -12.86 28.03
C ASP A 351 -7.43 -13.84 28.33
N ASP A 352 -7.42 -14.99 27.67
CA ASP A 352 -8.52 -15.95 27.71
C ASP A 352 -8.75 -16.49 29.13
N GLY A 353 -9.99 -16.36 29.60
CA GLY A 353 -10.39 -16.71 30.96
C GLY A 353 -9.99 -15.69 32.03
N VAL A 354 -9.15 -14.70 31.72
CA VAL A 354 -8.63 -13.71 32.67
C VAL A 354 -9.24 -12.33 32.45
N THR A 355 -9.14 -11.74 31.27
CA THR A 355 -9.74 -10.41 30.97
C THR A 355 -11.00 -10.50 30.11
N GLY A 356 -11.28 -11.69 29.58
CA GLY A 356 -12.39 -11.99 28.70
C GLY A 356 -12.42 -13.47 28.33
N VAL A 357 -13.13 -13.81 27.26
CA VAL A 357 -13.16 -15.16 26.69
C VAL A 357 -12.94 -15.09 25.19
N LEU A 358 -12.01 -15.91 24.70
CA LEU A 358 -11.78 -16.15 23.27
C LEU A 358 -12.62 -17.34 22.81
N VAL A 359 -13.51 -17.13 21.84
CA VAL A 359 -14.39 -18.17 21.29
C VAL A 359 -13.83 -18.64 19.96
N ALA A 360 -13.31 -19.88 19.92
CA ALA A 360 -12.72 -20.47 18.73
C ALA A 360 -13.76 -20.79 17.65
N GLU A 361 -14.90 -21.38 18.04
CA GLU A 361 -15.94 -21.72 17.09
C GLU A 361 -16.83 -20.51 16.76
N ARG A 362 -16.99 -20.22 15.46
CA ARG A 362 -17.87 -19.15 14.96
C ARG A 362 -19.32 -19.62 14.81
N THR A 363 -19.83 -20.43 15.73
CA THR A 363 -21.21 -20.92 15.70
C THR A 363 -22.06 -20.31 16.80
N ALA A 364 -23.36 -20.20 16.53
CA ALA A 364 -24.33 -19.68 17.48
C ALA A 364 -24.31 -20.45 18.81
N GLU A 365 -24.18 -21.78 18.75
CA GLU A 365 -24.19 -22.64 19.93
C GLU A 365 -23.00 -22.37 20.84
N ALA A 366 -21.80 -22.20 20.27
CA ALA A 366 -20.58 -21.92 21.03
C ALA A 366 -20.65 -20.57 21.75
N TRP A 367 -21.06 -19.53 21.02
CA TRP A 367 -21.23 -18.18 21.56
C TRP A 367 -22.33 -18.14 22.63
N THR A 368 -23.48 -18.77 22.37
CA THR A 368 -24.59 -18.85 23.34
C THR A 368 -24.14 -19.54 24.63
N ARG A 369 -23.39 -20.65 24.52
CA ARG A 369 -22.88 -21.38 25.68
C ARG A 369 -21.95 -20.51 26.53
N VAL A 370 -20.96 -19.86 25.91
CA VAL A 370 -20.02 -18.97 26.61
C VAL A 370 -20.77 -17.82 27.29
N LEU A 371 -21.72 -17.19 26.59
CA LEU A 371 -22.54 -16.13 27.17
C LEU A 371 -23.40 -16.63 28.34
N THR A 372 -23.98 -17.83 28.24
CA THR A 372 -24.76 -18.44 29.32
C THR A 372 -23.89 -18.63 30.57
N GLU A 373 -22.73 -19.27 30.42
CA GLU A 373 -21.78 -19.52 31.51
C GLU A 373 -21.33 -18.23 32.20
N LEU A 374 -21.09 -17.16 31.43
CA LEU A 374 -20.67 -15.86 31.99
C LEU A 374 -21.82 -15.09 32.64
N LEU A 375 -23.03 -15.12 32.05
CA LEU A 375 -24.17 -14.37 32.56
C LEU A 375 -24.72 -14.98 33.87
N GLU A 376 -24.54 -16.29 34.07
CA GLU A 376 -24.86 -17.01 35.30
C GLU A 376 -23.82 -16.79 36.43
N ASP A 377 -22.63 -16.25 36.12
CA ASP A 377 -21.56 -15.97 37.09
C ASP A 377 -21.15 -14.48 37.10
N PRO A 378 -21.92 -13.61 37.80
CA PRO A 378 -21.59 -12.19 37.93
C PRO A 378 -20.26 -11.90 38.61
N GLU A 379 -19.78 -12.78 39.49
CA GLU A 379 -18.50 -12.60 40.19
C GLU A 379 -17.32 -12.78 39.22
N ARG A 380 -17.42 -13.78 38.33
CA ARG A 380 -16.46 -13.98 37.24
C ARG A 380 -16.41 -12.79 36.30
N LEU A 381 -17.56 -12.25 35.87
CA LEU A 381 -17.60 -11.03 35.05
C LEU A 381 -16.90 -9.83 35.73
N CYS A 382 -17.15 -9.63 37.03
CA CYS A 382 -16.50 -8.56 37.81
C CYS A 382 -14.99 -8.76 37.94
N THR A 383 -14.55 -10.01 38.13
CA THR A 383 -13.13 -10.37 38.22
C THR A 383 -12.42 -10.14 36.89
N MET A 384 -13.03 -10.55 35.78
CA MET A 384 -12.51 -10.32 34.44
C MET A 384 -12.43 -8.84 34.10
N GLY A 385 -13.45 -8.05 34.44
CA GLY A 385 -13.45 -6.61 34.23
C GLY A 385 -12.32 -5.89 34.99
N ARG A 386 -12.05 -6.30 36.23
CA ARG A 386 -10.92 -5.76 37.03
C ARG A 386 -9.57 -6.12 36.41
N ALA A 387 -9.36 -7.37 36.06
CA ALA A 387 -8.14 -7.82 35.40
C ALA A 387 -7.95 -7.11 34.03
N GLY A 388 -9.03 -6.92 33.28
CA GLY A 388 -9.03 -6.15 32.04
C GLY A 388 -8.59 -4.70 32.25
N ARG A 389 -9.10 -4.02 33.28
CA ARG A 389 -8.65 -2.66 33.62
C ARG A 389 -7.16 -2.63 33.96
N GLU A 390 -6.70 -3.54 34.80
CA GLU A 390 -5.28 -3.63 35.18
C GLU A 390 -4.39 -3.82 33.96
N ARG A 391 -4.79 -4.68 33.02
CA ARG A 391 -4.08 -4.86 31.75
C ARG A 391 -4.14 -3.62 30.86
N ALA A 392 -5.31 -3.03 30.66
CA ALA A 392 -5.46 -1.85 29.80
C ALA A 392 -4.63 -0.65 30.26
N LEU A 393 -4.41 -0.50 31.57
CA LEU A 393 -3.54 0.54 32.14
C LEU A 393 -2.07 0.41 31.71
N THR A 394 -1.63 -0.73 31.18
CA THR A 394 -0.27 -0.90 30.64
C THR A 394 -0.14 -0.48 29.18
N PHE A 395 -1.23 -0.10 28.51
CA PHE A 395 -1.25 0.33 27.11
C PHE A 395 -1.42 1.85 27.01
N GLY A 396 -0.39 2.59 27.45
CA GLY A 396 -0.37 4.05 27.42
C GLY A 396 0.13 4.62 26.09
N TRP A 397 -0.48 5.72 25.62
CA TRP A 397 -0.04 6.41 24.40
C TRP A 397 1.37 7.02 24.50
N ASP A 398 1.85 7.37 25.70
CA ASP A 398 3.24 7.82 25.89
C ASP A 398 4.25 6.72 25.57
N ASP A 399 3.96 5.47 25.94
CA ASP A 399 4.81 4.32 25.59
C ASP A 399 4.80 4.02 24.09
N VAL A 400 3.67 4.26 23.41
CA VAL A 400 3.57 4.18 21.94
C VAL A 400 4.44 5.24 21.30
N ALA A 401 4.33 6.50 21.73
CA ALA A 401 5.11 7.60 21.20
C ALA A 401 6.61 7.44 21.46
N ARG A 402 7.00 6.93 22.64
CA ARG A 402 8.40 6.58 22.93
C ARG A 402 8.94 5.52 21.97
N GLN A 403 8.19 4.45 21.73
CA GLN A 403 8.61 3.40 20.79
C GLN A 403 8.73 3.92 19.36
N LEU A 404 7.78 4.73 18.89
CA LEU A 404 7.86 5.37 17.58
C LEU A 404 9.04 6.35 17.48
N GLU A 405 9.26 7.18 18.50
CA GLU A 405 10.40 8.10 18.59
C GLU A 405 11.73 7.34 18.49
N GLU A 406 11.87 6.21 19.19
CA GLU A 406 13.06 5.34 19.11
C GLU A 406 13.30 4.87 17.66
N GLN A 407 12.25 4.47 16.93
CA GLN A 407 12.38 4.06 15.52
C GLN A 407 12.73 5.23 14.62
N TYR A 408 12.10 6.39 14.79
CA TYR A 408 12.37 7.58 13.98
C TYR A 408 13.79 8.09 14.20
N VAL A 409 14.25 8.13 15.45
CA VAL A 409 15.65 8.50 15.77
C VAL A 409 16.62 7.51 15.14
N ALA A 410 16.33 6.21 15.18
CA ALA A 410 17.18 5.20 14.53
C ALA A 410 17.23 5.39 13.00
N LEU A 411 16.10 5.67 12.35
CA LEU A 411 16.03 5.96 10.92
C LEU A 411 16.81 7.23 10.55
N LEU A 412 16.60 8.32 11.31
CA LEU A 412 17.29 9.60 11.05
C LEU A 412 18.80 9.49 11.30
N ALA A 413 19.24 8.70 12.29
CA ALA A 413 20.66 8.52 12.60
C ALA A 413 21.39 7.66 11.56
N ASN A 414 20.71 6.67 10.98
CA ASN A 414 21.28 5.82 9.94
C ASN A 414 21.14 6.41 8.53
N GLY A 415 20.41 7.53 8.40
CA GLY A 415 19.85 8.00 7.13
C GLY A 415 18.75 7.05 6.61
N PRO A 416 17.92 7.45 5.63
CA PRO A 416 17.16 6.48 4.85
C PRO A 416 18.15 5.41 4.39
N ALA A 417 17.78 4.13 4.48
CA ALA A 417 18.73 3.02 4.36
C ALA A 417 19.61 3.25 3.14
N THR A 418 20.87 3.65 3.38
CA THR A 418 21.77 4.12 2.32
C THR A 418 22.02 2.98 1.37
N ARG A 419 21.25 2.93 0.28
CA ARG A 419 21.61 2.22 -0.93
C ARG A 419 22.76 3.01 -1.54
N GLY A 420 23.98 2.60 -1.15
CA GLY A 420 25.29 3.07 -1.64
C GLY A 420 25.31 4.42 -2.33
N VAL A 421 25.31 5.51 -1.55
CA VAL A 421 25.74 6.83 -2.04
C VAL A 421 27.21 6.97 -1.69
N ALA A 422 28.07 7.06 -2.71
CA ALA A 422 29.47 7.41 -2.54
C ALA A 422 29.60 8.95 -2.46
N GLU A 423 30.21 9.45 -1.38
CA GLU A 423 30.63 10.86 -1.25
C GLU A 423 31.95 11.11 -2.02
N GLU A 424 31.96 12.07 -2.94
CA GLU A 424 32.67 13.38 -2.86
C GLU A 424 32.41 14.18 -4.15
N PRO A 425 32.38 15.54 -4.10
CA PRO A 425 31.99 16.38 -5.22
C PRO A 425 33.16 16.56 -6.20
N VAL A 426 32.98 16.06 -7.43
CA VAL A 426 33.82 16.43 -8.58
C VAL A 426 32.94 17.05 -9.64
N ALA A 427 33.28 18.27 -10.02
CA ALA A 427 32.63 19.03 -11.09
C ALA A 427 32.40 18.20 -12.36
N THR A 428 31.13 18.10 -12.76
CA THR A 428 30.60 18.06 -14.14
C THR A 428 31.49 17.38 -15.19
N ALA A 429 31.66 16.06 -15.07
CA ALA A 429 32.05 15.20 -16.20
C ALA A 429 30.80 14.44 -16.66
N SER A 430 30.47 14.52 -17.95
CA SER A 430 29.29 13.87 -18.50
C SER A 430 29.40 12.34 -18.35
N LEU A 431 28.27 11.64 -18.23
CA LEU A 431 28.25 10.17 -18.13
C LEU A 431 28.95 9.49 -19.32
N LEU A 432 28.98 10.18 -20.46
CA LEU A 432 29.58 9.73 -21.70
C LEU A 432 31.06 10.10 -21.83
N ASP A 433 31.65 10.81 -20.86
CA ASP A 433 33.04 11.24 -20.95
C ASP A 433 33.97 10.02 -20.94
N GLY A 434 34.83 9.96 -21.96
CA GLY A 434 35.76 8.85 -22.19
C GLY A 434 35.09 7.52 -22.58
N VAL A 435 33.77 7.48 -22.77
CA VAL A 435 33.05 6.28 -23.24
C VAL A 435 33.32 6.08 -24.73
N ARG A 436 33.83 4.91 -25.10
CA ARG A 436 34.03 4.47 -26.49
C ARG A 436 33.10 3.33 -26.87
N ARG A 437 32.62 2.58 -25.87
CA ARG A 437 31.67 1.48 -26.07
C ARG A 437 30.58 1.44 -25.00
N VAL A 438 29.33 1.33 -25.43
CA VAL A 438 28.14 1.21 -24.57
C VAL A 438 27.47 -0.13 -24.81
N LEU A 439 27.11 -0.83 -23.73
CA LEU A 439 26.24 -2.01 -23.77
C LEU A 439 24.85 -1.65 -23.27
N PHE A 440 23.87 -1.66 -24.17
CA PHE A 440 22.46 -1.54 -23.85
C PHE A 440 21.90 -2.89 -23.43
N CYS A 441 21.07 -2.89 -22.39
CA CYS A 441 20.53 -4.08 -21.75
C CYS A 441 19.01 -3.97 -21.68
N HIS A 442 18.32 -4.71 -22.54
CA HIS A 442 16.87 -4.66 -22.70
C HIS A 442 16.22 -6.03 -22.50
N ALA A 443 14.96 -6.03 -22.08
CA ALA A 443 14.19 -7.24 -21.82
C ALA A 443 13.65 -7.83 -23.13
N HIS A 444 13.10 -6.98 -24.01
CA HIS A 444 12.38 -7.39 -25.21
C HIS A 444 12.94 -6.77 -26.51
N PRO A 445 12.60 -7.34 -27.68
CA PRO A 445 13.10 -6.91 -28.98
C PRO A 445 12.68 -5.53 -29.52
N ASP A 446 11.74 -4.81 -28.91
CA ASP A 446 11.29 -3.47 -29.32
C ASP A 446 11.81 -2.34 -28.41
N ASP A 447 12.14 -2.69 -27.17
CA ASP A 447 12.62 -1.78 -26.13
C ASP A 447 13.86 -0.98 -26.55
N GLU A 448 14.78 -1.57 -27.32
CA GLU A 448 16.00 -0.86 -27.76
C GLU A 448 15.65 0.31 -28.68
N THR A 449 14.57 0.20 -29.44
CA THR A 449 14.14 1.27 -30.33
C THR A 449 13.23 2.24 -29.60
N LEU A 450 12.26 1.74 -28.81
CA LEU A 450 11.30 2.56 -28.07
C LEU A 450 11.95 3.38 -26.95
N SER A 451 12.82 2.76 -26.15
CA SER A 451 13.39 3.41 -24.96
C SER A 451 14.71 4.12 -25.24
N THR A 452 15.56 3.57 -26.12
CA THR A 452 16.95 4.06 -26.29
C THR A 452 17.36 4.33 -27.74
N GLY A 453 16.47 4.14 -28.73
CA GLY A 453 16.83 4.19 -30.15
C GLY A 453 17.42 5.53 -30.59
N ALA A 454 16.88 6.63 -30.06
CA ALA A 454 17.39 7.98 -30.30
C ALA A 454 18.83 8.13 -29.77
N LEU A 455 19.06 7.70 -28.52
CA LEU A 455 20.38 7.74 -27.89
C LEU A 455 21.38 6.84 -28.63
N ILE A 456 21.01 5.61 -28.97
CA ILE A 456 21.86 4.69 -29.76
C ILE A 456 22.29 5.36 -31.07
N THR A 457 21.34 5.89 -31.82
CA THR A 457 21.60 6.58 -33.11
C THR A 457 22.57 7.75 -32.93
N HIS A 458 22.35 8.55 -31.88
CA HIS A 458 23.22 9.67 -31.56
C HIS A 458 24.65 9.24 -31.21
N LEU A 459 24.82 8.23 -30.36
CA LEU A 459 26.13 7.71 -29.97
C LEU A 459 26.89 7.13 -31.17
N VAL A 460 26.21 6.34 -32.01
CA VAL A 460 26.78 5.77 -33.24
C VAL A 460 27.25 6.88 -34.19
N SER A 461 26.45 7.96 -34.36
CA SER A 461 26.83 9.11 -35.20
C SER A 461 28.11 9.82 -34.74
N ARG A 462 28.44 9.68 -33.45
CA ARG A 462 29.66 10.23 -32.82
C ARG A 462 30.82 9.25 -32.78
N GLY A 463 30.66 8.05 -33.36
CA GLY A 463 31.69 7.01 -33.39
C GLY A 463 31.86 6.24 -32.07
N ILE A 464 30.87 6.33 -31.17
CA ILE A 464 30.81 5.47 -29.98
C ILE A 464 30.14 4.16 -30.39
N ALA A 465 30.78 3.03 -30.10
CA ALA A 465 30.24 1.73 -30.45
C ALA A 465 29.12 1.32 -29.51
N CYS A 466 27.97 0.94 -30.06
CA CYS A 466 26.82 0.46 -29.30
C CYS A 466 26.61 -1.05 -29.52
N ASP A 467 26.45 -1.78 -28.42
CA ASP A 467 26.09 -3.19 -28.36
C ASP A 467 24.75 -3.37 -27.67
N LEU A 468 24.06 -4.48 -27.95
CA LEU A 468 22.81 -4.84 -27.31
C LEU A 468 22.85 -6.25 -26.69
N ALA A 469 22.36 -6.34 -25.45
CA ALA A 469 21.93 -7.58 -24.83
C ALA A 469 20.39 -7.56 -24.69
N THR A 470 19.72 -8.60 -25.21
CA THR A 470 18.27 -8.76 -25.07
C THR A 470 17.96 -10.03 -24.28
N ALA A 471 17.09 -9.95 -23.26
CA ALA A 471 16.80 -11.11 -22.41
C ALA A 471 15.94 -12.17 -23.10
N THR A 472 14.83 -11.75 -23.72
CA THR A 472 13.78 -12.64 -24.26
C THR A 472 13.50 -12.34 -25.75
N ARG A 473 12.57 -13.07 -26.39
CA ARG A 473 12.13 -12.74 -27.77
C ARG A 473 10.76 -12.04 -27.80
N GLY A 474 10.28 -11.61 -26.63
CA GLY A 474 8.99 -10.96 -26.46
C GLY A 474 7.81 -11.85 -26.82
N GLU A 475 7.96 -13.17 -26.93
CA GLU A 475 6.99 -14.09 -27.53
C GLU A 475 5.67 -14.25 -26.76
N MET A 476 5.54 -13.64 -25.57
CA MET A 476 4.28 -13.53 -24.83
C MET A 476 3.52 -12.24 -25.15
N GLY A 477 4.18 -11.24 -25.74
CA GLY A 477 3.56 -9.99 -26.16
C GLY A 477 2.58 -10.18 -27.33
N GLU A 478 1.48 -9.41 -27.30
CA GLU A 478 0.44 -9.41 -28.33
C GLU A 478 0.98 -9.06 -29.72
N VAL A 479 0.27 -9.51 -30.77
CA VAL A 479 0.58 -9.15 -32.16
C VAL A 479 -0.46 -8.16 -32.66
N VAL A 480 -0.02 -7.02 -33.22
CA VAL A 480 -0.91 -6.00 -33.80
C VAL A 480 -1.79 -6.59 -34.90
N GLU A 481 -3.03 -6.14 -34.99
CA GLU A 481 -3.94 -6.53 -36.06
C GLU A 481 -3.39 -6.09 -37.44
N GLY A 482 -3.25 -7.04 -38.37
CA GLY A 482 -2.66 -6.77 -39.67
C GLY A 482 -2.17 -8.02 -40.43
N PRO A 483 -1.28 -7.86 -41.42
CA PRO A 483 -0.78 -8.95 -42.24
C PRO A 483 -0.07 -10.07 -41.45
N LEU A 484 0.47 -9.74 -40.27
CA LEU A 484 1.24 -10.65 -39.42
C LEU A 484 0.41 -11.29 -38.29
N SER A 485 -0.89 -10.97 -38.17
CA SER A 485 -1.73 -11.53 -37.09
C SER A 485 -1.82 -13.06 -37.11
N HIS A 486 -1.53 -13.70 -38.24
CA HIS A 486 -1.46 -15.16 -38.36
C HIS A 486 -0.30 -15.81 -37.57
N LEU A 487 0.68 -15.02 -37.12
CA LEU A 487 1.79 -15.46 -36.27
C LEU A 487 1.41 -15.47 -34.77
N ALA A 488 0.31 -14.84 -34.38
CA ALA A 488 -0.09 -14.76 -32.98
C ALA A 488 -0.29 -16.16 -32.37
N GLY A 489 0.44 -16.45 -31.29
CA GLY A 489 0.38 -17.72 -30.59
C GLY A 489 1.02 -18.90 -31.31
N THR A 490 1.80 -18.67 -32.38
CA THR A 490 2.51 -19.73 -33.10
C THR A 490 4.02 -19.72 -32.79
N PRO A 491 4.72 -20.87 -32.86
CA PRO A 491 6.16 -20.93 -32.64
C PRO A 491 6.99 -20.08 -33.62
N GLU A 492 6.45 -19.80 -34.81
CA GLU A 492 7.11 -18.98 -35.84
C GLU A 492 7.22 -17.50 -35.45
N LEU A 493 6.47 -17.03 -34.45
CA LEU A 493 6.54 -15.65 -33.96
C LEU A 493 7.92 -15.30 -33.43
N GLU A 494 8.57 -16.22 -32.71
CA GLU A 494 9.90 -16.03 -32.14
C GLU A 494 10.93 -15.74 -33.25
N GLU A 495 10.98 -16.60 -34.28
CA GLU A 495 11.90 -16.44 -35.40
C GLU A 495 11.64 -15.13 -36.16
N HIS A 496 10.37 -14.73 -36.27
CA HIS A 496 10.00 -13.46 -36.89
C HIS A 496 10.55 -12.27 -36.09
N ARG A 497 10.28 -12.20 -34.78
CA ARG A 497 10.73 -11.11 -33.89
C ARG A 497 12.25 -11.00 -33.81
N ILE A 498 12.97 -12.11 -33.91
CA ILE A 498 14.44 -12.10 -34.07
C ILE A 498 14.85 -11.36 -35.36
N GLY A 499 14.12 -11.60 -36.45
CA GLY A 499 14.34 -10.91 -37.73
C GLY A 499 13.99 -9.42 -37.69
N GLU A 500 12.93 -9.06 -36.97
CA GLU A 500 12.51 -7.66 -36.72
C GLU A 500 13.61 -6.90 -35.97
N LEU A 501 14.05 -7.43 -34.83
CA LEU A 501 15.18 -6.88 -34.07
C LEU A 501 16.43 -6.74 -34.93
N ALA A 502 16.82 -7.79 -35.65
CA ALA A 502 17.99 -7.71 -36.52
C ALA A 502 17.86 -6.61 -37.59
N GLY A 503 16.64 -6.30 -38.04
CA GLY A 503 16.33 -5.16 -38.91
C GLY A 503 16.52 -3.82 -38.21
N ALA A 504 15.86 -3.63 -37.08
CA ALA A 504 15.93 -2.42 -36.27
C ALA A 504 17.39 -2.07 -35.90
N LEU A 505 18.16 -3.06 -35.45
CA LEU A 505 19.57 -2.88 -35.09
C LEU A 505 20.46 -2.42 -36.24
N ARG A 506 20.16 -2.83 -37.48
CA ARG A 506 20.89 -2.35 -38.68
C ARG A 506 20.59 -0.87 -38.95
N GLU A 507 19.34 -0.45 -38.77
CA GLU A 507 18.94 0.95 -38.92
C GLU A 507 19.58 1.83 -37.83
N LEU A 508 19.58 1.36 -36.57
CA LEU A 508 20.18 2.07 -35.42
C LEU A 508 21.73 2.06 -35.45
N GLY A 509 22.35 1.18 -36.24
CA GLY A 509 23.80 1.05 -36.34
C GLY A 509 24.46 0.30 -35.18
N VAL A 510 23.72 -0.59 -34.51
CA VAL A 510 24.26 -1.44 -33.42
C VAL A 510 25.22 -2.49 -33.99
N GLU A 511 26.41 -2.61 -33.40
CA GLU A 511 27.49 -3.44 -33.94
C GLU A 511 27.32 -4.92 -33.60
N ARG A 512 26.93 -5.23 -32.36
CA ARG A 512 26.78 -6.60 -31.87
C ARG A 512 25.51 -6.73 -31.05
N HIS A 513 24.93 -7.91 -31.15
CA HIS A 513 23.75 -8.30 -30.39
C HIS A 513 23.88 -9.74 -29.91
N ALA A 514 23.40 -10.01 -28.70
CA ALA A 514 23.32 -11.35 -28.13
C ALA A 514 22.05 -11.49 -27.27
N PHE A 515 21.40 -12.63 -27.38
CA PHE A 515 20.35 -13.02 -26.44
C PHE A 515 20.98 -13.61 -25.17
N LEU A 516 20.52 -13.16 -24.01
CA LEU A 516 20.92 -13.72 -22.73
C LEU A 516 20.63 -15.22 -22.67
N GLY A 517 21.49 -15.99 -21.99
CA GLY A 517 21.34 -17.45 -21.86
C GLY A 517 21.88 -18.24 -23.06
N THR A 518 22.29 -17.55 -24.13
CA THR A 518 22.93 -18.14 -25.31
C THR A 518 24.34 -17.59 -25.51
N ALA A 519 25.27 -18.38 -26.03
CA ALA A 519 26.61 -17.87 -26.34
C ALA A 519 26.52 -16.71 -27.37
N PRO A 520 27.16 -15.54 -27.15
CA PRO A 520 28.20 -15.26 -26.16
C PRO A 520 27.74 -14.87 -24.75
N ALA A 521 26.47 -14.53 -24.55
CA ALA A 521 25.88 -14.10 -23.28
C ALA A 521 25.41 -15.31 -22.44
N ARG A 522 26.32 -16.27 -22.21
CA ARG A 522 26.07 -17.46 -21.39
C ARG A 522 27.31 -17.77 -20.58
N ALA A 523 27.15 -17.91 -19.26
CA ALA A 523 28.25 -18.24 -18.37
C ALA A 523 28.93 -19.55 -18.76
N ALA A 524 30.26 -19.59 -18.62
CA ALA A 524 31.07 -20.71 -19.08
C ALA A 524 30.69 -22.02 -18.36
N GLY A 525 30.51 -23.09 -19.13
CA GLY A 525 30.19 -24.42 -18.61
C GLY A 525 28.71 -24.68 -18.33
N LEU A 526 27.83 -23.70 -18.56
CA LEU A 526 26.38 -23.89 -18.47
C LEU A 526 25.76 -24.29 -19.82
N PRO A 527 24.71 -25.14 -19.84
CA PRO A 527 23.95 -25.40 -21.05
C PRO A 527 23.18 -24.15 -21.48
N THR A 528 22.87 -24.03 -22.78
CA THR A 528 22.02 -22.94 -23.30
C THR A 528 20.70 -22.87 -22.54
N ARG A 529 20.32 -21.66 -22.14
CA ARG A 529 19.01 -21.34 -21.57
C ARG A 529 18.31 -20.33 -22.47
N LEU A 530 17.13 -20.68 -22.95
CA LEU A 530 16.29 -19.75 -23.71
C LEU A 530 15.31 -19.12 -22.71
N TYR A 531 15.61 -17.92 -22.24
CA TYR A 531 14.72 -17.18 -21.35
C TYR A 531 13.46 -16.80 -22.12
N ARG A 532 12.32 -17.20 -21.53
CA ARG A 532 10.99 -16.89 -22.03
C ARG A 532 10.55 -15.53 -21.49
N ASP A 533 9.82 -14.77 -22.29
CA ASP A 533 9.08 -13.60 -21.82
C ASP A 533 8.16 -13.99 -20.64
N SER A 534 8.26 -13.26 -19.54
CA SER A 534 7.49 -13.54 -18.32
C SER A 534 6.01 -13.16 -18.43
N GLY A 535 5.67 -12.32 -19.41
CA GLY A 535 4.37 -11.69 -19.53
C GLY A 535 4.11 -10.64 -18.45
N MET A 536 3.03 -9.89 -18.64
CA MET A 536 2.61 -8.83 -17.72
C MET A 536 1.09 -8.67 -17.72
N GLU A 537 0.59 -8.03 -16.67
CA GLU A 537 -0.78 -7.50 -16.60
C GLU A 537 -0.75 -6.02 -16.19
N TRP A 538 -1.72 -5.25 -16.68
CA TRP A 538 -1.87 -3.86 -16.26
C TRP A 538 -2.48 -3.80 -14.85
N ILE A 539 -1.69 -3.29 -13.90
CA ILE A 539 -2.12 -3.07 -12.51
C ILE A 539 -3.00 -1.82 -12.44
N LEU A 540 -2.54 -0.75 -13.08
CA LEU A 540 -3.22 0.53 -13.26
C LEU A 540 -2.83 1.12 -14.63
N PRO A 541 -3.55 2.11 -15.19
CA PRO A 541 -3.13 2.79 -16.40
C PRO A 541 -1.69 3.33 -16.27
N GLY A 542 -0.77 2.83 -17.10
CA GLY A 542 0.65 3.22 -17.08
C GLY A 542 1.54 2.46 -16.10
N LEU A 543 1.01 1.48 -15.35
CA LEU A 543 1.79 0.60 -14.46
C LEU A 543 1.44 -0.88 -14.70
N ALA A 544 2.41 -1.63 -15.23
CA ALA A 544 2.37 -3.07 -15.41
C ALA A 544 2.92 -3.82 -14.18
N GLY A 545 2.60 -5.12 -14.10
CA GLY A 545 3.07 -6.03 -13.07
C GLY A 545 3.03 -7.49 -13.54
N PRO A 546 3.39 -8.45 -12.68
CA PRO A 546 3.50 -9.86 -13.05
C PRO A 546 2.15 -10.50 -13.33
N ALA A 547 2.03 -11.22 -14.45
CA ALA A 547 0.85 -12.00 -14.81
C ALA A 547 0.90 -13.44 -14.26
N ASP A 548 -0.26 -14.07 -14.05
CA ASP A 548 -0.38 -15.45 -13.54
C ASP A 548 0.27 -16.53 -14.42
N ALA A 549 0.59 -16.21 -15.68
CA ALA A 549 1.06 -17.17 -16.69
C ALA A 549 2.58 -17.45 -16.67
N THR A 550 3.32 -16.98 -15.66
CA THR A 550 4.78 -17.18 -15.53
C THR A 550 5.12 -18.66 -15.30
N ASP A 551 6.11 -19.20 -16.02
CA ASP A 551 6.57 -20.60 -15.90
C ASP A 551 8.08 -20.70 -15.62
N GLU A 552 8.59 -21.93 -15.42
CA GLU A 552 10.01 -22.17 -15.07
C GLU A 552 11.03 -21.70 -16.12
N ARG A 553 10.58 -21.43 -17.36
CA ARG A 553 11.41 -20.90 -18.45
C ARG A 553 11.38 -19.38 -18.51
N SER A 554 10.43 -18.73 -17.83
CA SER A 554 10.33 -17.27 -17.77
C SER A 554 11.58 -16.62 -17.19
N PHE A 555 11.93 -15.44 -17.71
CA PHE A 555 13.13 -14.72 -17.30
C PHE A 555 13.11 -14.34 -15.82
N THR A 556 11.97 -13.90 -15.29
CA THR A 556 11.79 -13.60 -13.86
C THR A 556 11.86 -14.82 -12.94
N PHE A 557 11.59 -16.03 -13.47
CA PHE A 557 11.68 -17.26 -12.69
C PHE A 557 13.13 -17.76 -12.55
N ALA A 558 14.00 -17.43 -13.51
CA ALA A 558 15.40 -17.80 -13.42
C ALA A 558 16.09 -17.17 -12.21
N ALA A 559 17.07 -17.87 -11.64
CA ALA A 559 17.85 -17.36 -10.52
C ALA A 559 18.59 -16.07 -10.96
N PRO A 560 18.46 -14.95 -10.24
CA PRO A 560 19.12 -13.70 -10.61
C PRO A 560 20.63 -13.84 -10.79
N GLU A 561 21.28 -14.72 -10.03
CA GLU A 561 22.71 -14.99 -10.12
C GLU A 561 23.09 -15.66 -11.45
N GLU A 562 22.22 -16.52 -11.99
CA GLU A 562 22.42 -17.15 -13.30
C GLU A 562 22.36 -16.11 -14.42
N CYS A 563 21.33 -15.27 -14.41
CA CYS A 563 21.15 -14.18 -15.38
C CYS A 563 22.29 -13.15 -15.28
N THR A 564 22.72 -12.83 -14.07
CA THR A 564 23.87 -11.95 -13.81
C THR A 564 25.15 -12.54 -14.40
N ALA A 565 25.42 -13.82 -14.15
CA ALA A 565 26.61 -14.49 -14.68
C ALA A 565 26.63 -14.52 -16.22
N ASP A 566 25.47 -14.68 -16.85
CA ASP A 566 25.32 -14.61 -18.31
C ASP A 566 25.69 -13.24 -18.87
N LEU A 567 25.29 -12.17 -18.18
CA LEU A 567 25.61 -10.80 -18.58
C LEU A 567 27.07 -10.44 -18.26
N VAL A 568 27.63 -10.91 -17.15
CA VAL A 568 29.06 -10.80 -16.84
C VAL A 568 29.92 -11.45 -17.92
N ALA A 569 29.55 -12.63 -18.41
CA ALA A 569 30.25 -13.29 -19.51
C ALA A 569 30.26 -12.43 -20.79
N LEU A 570 29.20 -11.67 -21.03
CA LEU A 570 29.13 -10.73 -22.13
C LEU A 570 30.01 -9.50 -21.92
N ILE A 571 30.00 -8.93 -20.70
CA ILE A 571 30.84 -7.79 -20.30
C ILE A 571 32.32 -8.14 -20.45
N GLU A 572 32.74 -9.30 -19.96
CA GLU A 572 34.13 -9.78 -20.07
C GLU A 572 34.57 -9.89 -21.53
N ARG A 573 33.67 -10.34 -22.40
CA ARG A 573 33.96 -10.53 -23.83
C ARG A 573 33.96 -9.23 -24.61
N TRP A 574 33.01 -8.33 -24.32
CA TRP A 574 32.78 -7.14 -25.13
C TRP A 574 33.43 -5.88 -24.59
N GLN A 575 33.81 -5.88 -23.31
CA GLN A 575 34.52 -4.82 -22.59
C GLN A 575 33.88 -3.43 -22.79
N PRO A 576 32.59 -3.25 -22.45
CA PRO A 576 31.94 -1.94 -22.49
C PRO A 576 32.55 -0.97 -21.46
N ASP A 577 32.59 0.32 -21.80
CA ASP A 577 32.99 1.38 -20.86
C ASP A 577 31.81 1.87 -20.00
N LEU A 578 30.58 1.60 -20.46
CA LEU A 578 29.31 1.98 -19.85
C LEU A 578 28.23 0.94 -20.19
N MET A 579 27.40 0.59 -19.20
CA MET A 579 26.17 -0.16 -19.37
C MET A 579 24.96 0.75 -19.18
N VAL A 580 23.93 0.57 -20.00
CA VAL A 580 22.68 1.31 -19.93
C VAL A 580 21.51 0.32 -19.86
N SER A 581 20.66 0.47 -18.85
CA SER A 581 19.42 -0.33 -18.70
C SER A 581 18.32 0.49 -18.03
N TYR A 582 17.18 -0.14 -17.75
CA TYR A 582 16.03 0.50 -17.13
C TYR A 582 16.37 1.11 -15.76
N ASP A 583 15.48 1.99 -15.30
CA ASP A 583 15.45 2.39 -13.90
C ASP A 583 14.98 1.27 -12.98
N ALA A 584 15.02 1.50 -11.67
CA ALA A 584 14.61 0.52 -10.66
C ALA A 584 13.13 0.10 -10.77
N ASN A 585 12.29 0.87 -11.46
CA ASN A 585 10.88 0.58 -11.68
C ASN A 585 10.64 -0.12 -13.03
N GLY A 586 11.69 -0.37 -13.83
CA GLY A 586 11.55 -0.94 -15.18
C GLY A 586 10.87 0.00 -16.19
N GLY A 587 10.81 1.30 -15.90
CA GLY A 587 10.07 2.31 -16.69
C GLY A 587 8.58 2.36 -16.35
N TYR A 588 7.84 1.29 -16.64
CA TYR A 588 6.39 1.19 -16.38
C TYR A 588 6.01 -0.04 -15.56
N GLY A 589 6.94 -0.68 -14.86
CA GLY A 589 6.65 -1.82 -13.96
C GLY A 589 6.64 -3.20 -14.62
N HIS A 590 7.02 -3.32 -15.90
CA HIS A 590 7.11 -4.62 -16.56
C HIS A 590 8.07 -5.56 -15.79
N PRO A 591 7.65 -6.78 -15.40
CA PRO A 591 8.47 -7.69 -14.58
C PRO A 591 9.85 -7.99 -15.17
N ASP A 592 9.92 -8.20 -16.48
CA ASP A 592 11.19 -8.46 -17.16
C ASP A 592 12.08 -7.21 -17.22
N HIS A 593 11.52 -6.00 -17.25
CA HIS A 593 12.31 -4.76 -17.22
C HIS A 593 12.94 -4.55 -15.85
N VAL A 594 12.14 -4.76 -14.78
CA VAL A 594 12.62 -4.70 -13.39
C VAL A 594 13.71 -5.75 -13.19
N ARG A 595 13.50 -6.99 -13.63
CA ARG A 595 14.53 -8.04 -13.55
C ARG A 595 15.77 -7.70 -14.36
N MET A 596 15.61 -7.12 -15.57
CA MET A 596 16.75 -6.73 -16.39
C MET A 596 17.57 -5.62 -15.73
N HIS A 597 16.91 -4.64 -15.07
CA HIS A 597 17.59 -3.63 -14.24
C HIS A 597 18.43 -4.28 -13.14
N GLU A 598 17.83 -5.17 -12.33
CA GLU A 598 18.52 -5.87 -11.24
C GLU A 598 19.77 -6.60 -11.73
N VAL A 599 19.61 -7.39 -12.80
CA VAL A 599 20.67 -8.20 -13.42
C VAL A 599 21.76 -7.32 -14.04
N ALA A 600 21.39 -6.26 -14.77
CA ALA A 600 22.33 -5.36 -15.42
C ALA A 600 23.16 -4.57 -14.41
N ARG A 601 22.52 -4.05 -13.37
CA ARG A 601 23.17 -3.29 -12.30
C ARG A 601 24.16 -4.16 -11.53
N GLU A 602 23.74 -5.37 -11.14
CA GLU A 602 24.61 -6.29 -10.42
C GLU A 602 25.78 -6.79 -11.30
N ALA A 603 25.55 -7.08 -12.59
CA ALA A 603 26.61 -7.46 -13.51
C ALA A 603 27.63 -6.33 -13.71
N ALA A 604 27.18 -5.08 -13.86
CA ALA A 604 28.04 -3.91 -13.95
C ALA A 604 28.89 -3.75 -12.69
N ARG A 605 28.27 -3.91 -11.51
CA ARG A 605 28.95 -3.86 -10.21
C ARG A 605 30.02 -4.95 -10.07
N GLN A 606 29.71 -6.19 -10.45
CA GLN A 606 30.66 -7.31 -10.38
C GLN A 606 31.85 -7.13 -11.33
N ALA A 607 31.60 -6.61 -12.53
CA ALA A 607 32.62 -6.41 -13.54
C ALA A 607 33.38 -5.07 -13.41
N GLY A 608 32.94 -4.18 -12.51
CA GLY A 608 33.53 -2.84 -12.35
C GLY A 608 33.30 -1.91 -13.54
N VAL A 609 32.17 -2.07 -14.25
CA VAL A 609 31.77 -1.22 -15.39
C VAL A 609 30.82 -0.13 -14.91
N ARG A 610 30.89 1.07 -15.50
CA ARG A 610 29.95 2.15 -15.19
C ARG A 610 28.53 1.74 -15.57
N PHE A 611 27.55 2.14 -14.78
CA PHE A 611 26.13 1.86 -15.05
C PHE A 611 25.34 3.18 -15.10
N ALA A 612 24.42 3.26 -16.05
CA ALA A 612 23.46 4.35 -16.15
C ALA A 612 22.05 3.81 -16.38
N GLU A 613 21.09 4.50 -15.77
CA GLU A 613 19.68 4.18 -15.86
C GLU A 613 19.00 5.09 -16.89
N ILE A 614 18.10 4.50 -17.68
CA ILE A 614 17.23 5.22 -18.60
C ILE A 614 16.19 6.02 -17.79
N ARG A 615 15.93 7.25 -18.21
CA ARG A 615 14.87 8.12 -17.68
C ARG A 615 14.03 8.65 -18.86
N HIS A 616 12.71 8.66 -18.68
CA HIS A 616 11.77 9.22 -19.65
C HIS A 616 11.24 10.57 -19.16
N SER A 617 11.03 11.51 -20.09
CA SER A 617 10.55 12.86 -19.75
C SER A 617 9.17 12.80 -19.10
N PRO A 618 8.89 13.59 -18.03
CA PRO A 618 7.56 13.66 -17.39
C PRO A 618 6.41 14.09 -18.33
N SER A 619 6.72 14.58 -19.54
CA SER A 619 5.73 15.09 -20.50
C SER A 619 5.08 14.02 -21.39
N THR A 620 5.40 12.74 -21.22
CA THR A 620 4.89 11.66 -22.08
C THR A 620 4.15 10.61 -21.27
N GLY A 621 3.06 11.05 -20.62
CA GLY A 621 1.94 10.20 -20.24
C GLY A 621 0.82 10.37 -21.26
N SER A 622 0.23 9.27 -21.70
CA SER A 622 -0.88 9.20 -22.66
C SER A 622 -2.02 10.20 -22.35
N GLY A 623 -2.29 11.09 -23.31
CA GLY A 623 -3.57 11.75 -23.61
C GLY A 623 -4.53 12.17 -22.48
N ASN A 624 -4.39 13.41 -21.98
CA ASN A 624 -5.43 14.47 -22.03
C ASN A 624 -4.99 15.68 -21.17
N GLY A 625 -4.09 16.51 -21.71
CA GLY A 625 -3.71 17.78 -21.10
C GLY A 625 -4.23 18.95 -21.92
N ILE A 626 -5.29 19.61 -21.44
CA ILE A 626 -5.71 20.93 -21.94
C ILE A 626 -4.61 21.92 -21.54
N ALA A 627 -3.95 22.52 -22.52
CA ALA A 627 -2.97 23.58 -22.33
C ALA A 627 -3.63 24.80 -21.67
N VAL A 628 -3.06 25.28 -20.57
CA VAL A 628 -3.33 26.61 -20.04
C VAL A 628 -2.02 27.37 -19.95
N ASP A 629 -2.01 28.47 -20.69
CA ASP A 629 -0.96 29.47 -20.91
C ASP A 629 -0.38 30.01 -19.59
N SER A 630 0.95 30.01 -19.50
CA SER A 630 1.72 30.50 -18.35
C SER A 630 2.15 31.94 -18.56
N GLY A 631 1.75 32.83 -17.66
CA GLY A 631 2.33 34.17 -17.53
C GLY A 631 2.66 34.47 -16.07
N ASN A 632 3.92 34.33 -15.67
CA ASN A 632 4.76 35.39 -15.11
C ASN A 632 6.10 34.85 -14.60
N GLU A 633 7.14 35.63 -14.88
CA GLU A 633 8.53 35.45 -14.45
C GLU A 633 8.75 35.92 -12.99
N ASP A 634 9.88 35.45 -12.44
CA ASP A 634 10.64 35.93 -11.27
C ASP A 634 10.27 35.47 -9.85
N SER A 635 10.99 34.45 -9.35
CA SER A 635 11.65 34.51 -8.04
C SER A 635 12.70 33.40 -7.85
N GLU A 636 13.95 33.78 -7.57
CA GLU A 636 15.10 32.90 -7.29
C GLU A 636 15.22 32.59 -5.78
N THR A 637 15.16 31.30 -5.39
CA THR A 637 15.79 30.74 -4.17
C THR A 637 15.99 29.22 -4.31
N PRO A 638 16.99 28.62 -3.65
CA PRO A 638 17.71 27.44 -4.15
C PRO A 638 17.05 26.09 -3.82
N THR A 639 16.90 25.26 -4.85
CA THR A 639 16.45 23.86 -4.84
C THR A 639 17.53 22.89 -4.32
N PRO A 640 17.20 21.83 -3.57
CA PRO A 640 18.10 20.68 -3.39
C PRO A 640 18.37 20.00 -4.74
N GLU A 641 19.60 19.55 -4.98
CA GLU A 641 20.06 19.16 -6.32
C GLU A 641 19.34 17.91 -6.86
N PRO A 642 18.90 17.93 -8.13
CA PRO A 642 18.28 16.78 -8.79
C PRO A 642 19.29 15.62 -8.89
N VAL A 643 18.82 14.37 -8.92
CA VAL A 643 19.59 13.29 -9.57
C VAL A 643 19.97 13.85 -10.93
N GLU A 644 21.27 14.08 -11.18
CA GLU A 644 21.72 14.78 -12.37
C GLU A 644 21.42 13.89 -13.58
N VAL A 645 20.22 14.04 -14.14
CA VAL A 645 19.79 13.36 -15.35
C VAL A 645 20.39 14.15 -16.51
N GLN A 646 21.30 13.51 -17.23
CA GLN A 646 21.79 14.04 -18.49
C GLN A 646 20.73 13.77 -19.56
N TRP A 647 19.97 14.81 -19.92
CA TRP A 647 18.95 14.74 -20.98
C TRP A 647 19.55 14.90 -22.37
N PHE A 648 19.05 14.10 -23.30
CA PHE A 648 19.39 14.14 -24.71
C PHE A 648 18.10 14.32 -25.53
N ASP A 649 17.82 15.56 -25.94
CA ASP A 649 16.76 15.85 -26.89
C ASP A 649 17.31 15.72 -28.31
N LEU A 650 16.90 14.67 -29.04
CA LEU A 650 17.52 14.24 -30.28
C LEU A 650 16.54 14.16 -31.46
N PRO A 651 15.78 15.23 -31.77
CA PRO A 651 14.75 15.20 -32.82
C PRO A 651 15.32 14.85 -34.20
N GLU A 652 16.62 15.11 -34.45
CA GLU A 652 17.31 14.73 -35.68
C GLU A 652 17.38 13.22 -35.90
N THR A 653 17.22 12.41 -34.85
CA THR A 653 17.26 10.94 -34.92
C THR A 653 15.92 10.32 -35.33
N LEU A 654 14.83 11.10 -35.28
CA LEU A 654 13.46 10.64 -35.55
C LEU A 654 13.31 9.83 -36.85
N PRO A 655 13.91 10.22 -38.01
CA PRO A 655 13.78 9.43 -39.24
C PRO A 655 14.39 8.02 -39.12
N VAL A 656 15.50 7.89 -38.39
CA VAL A 656 16.20 6.61 -38.17
C VAL A 656 15.42 5.77 -37.16
N VAL A 657 14.97 6.37 -36.05
CA VAL A 657 14.13 5.70 -35.05
C VAL A 657 12.84 5.20 -35.70
N ALA A 658 12.16 6.02 -36.50
CA ALA A 658 10.96 5.60 -37.23
C ALA A 658 11.24 4.51 -38.29
N ALA A 659 12.44 4.46 -38.89
CA ALA A 659 12.84 3.38 -39.79
C ALA A 659 13.07 2.07 -39.00
N ALA A 660 13.74 2.14 -37.85
CA ALA A 660 13.94 1.01 -36.95
C ALA A 660 12.60 0.46 -36.42
N LEU A 661 11.70 1.33 -35.96
CA LEU A 661 10.36 0.95 -35.47
C LEU A 661 9.53 0.22 -36.54
N ARG A 662 9.71 0.54 -37.83
CA ARG A 662 9.00 -0.18 -38.91
C ARG A 662 9.40 -1.64 -39.03
N HIS A 663 10.53 -2.05 -38.46
CA HIS A 663 10.90 -3.45 -38.39
C HIS A 663 10.07 -4.22 -37.36
N HIS A 664 9.58 -3.58 -36.29
CA HIS A 664 8.80 -4.19 -35.21
C HIS A 664 7.31 -4.33 -35.56
N ALA A 665 7.03 -4.80 -36.78
CA ALA A 665 5.69 -4.85 -37.36
C ALA A 665 4.73 -5.83 -36.66
N THR A 666 5.24 -6.80 -35.90
CA THR A 666 4.41 -7.62 -35.02
C THR A 666 3.98 -6.87 -33.75
N GLN A 667 4.74 -5.88 -33.30
CA GLN A 667 4.58 -5.27 -31.97
C GLN A 667 3.90 -3.91 -32.04
N LEU A 668 4.15 -3.15 -33.11
CA LEU A 668 3.58 -1.82 -33.34
C LEU A 668 3.44 -1.49 -34.83
N THR A 669 2.65 -0.46 -35.13
CA THR A 669 2.53 0.10 -36.49
C THR A 669 2.93 1.57 -36.50
N VAL A 670 4.00 1.90 -37.24
CA VAL A 670 4.40 3.29 -37.48
C VAL A 670 3.42 3.96 -38.44
N GLN A 671 2.87 5.10 -38.04
CA GLN A 671 1.93 5.87 -38.85
C GLN A 671 2.60 6.45 -40.12
N PRO A 672 1.83 6.74 -41.19
CA PRO A 672 2.38 7.27 -42.43
C PRO A 672 3.15 8.60 -42.29
N ASN A 673 2.85 9.38 -41.25
CA ASN A 673 3.58 10.61 -40.93
C ASN A 673 5.00 10.35 -40.38
N GLY A 674 5.28 9.12 -39.92
CA GLY A 674 6.58 8.73 -39.36
C GLY A 674 6.88 9.35 -38.00
N THR A 675 5.88 9.92 -37.32
CA THR A 675 6.04 10.59 -36.02
C THR A 675 5.27 9.89 -34.89
N GLU A 676 4.40 8.95 -35.22
CA GLU A 676 3.53 8.25 -34.27
C GLU A 676 3.55 6.74 -34.51
N VAL A 677 3.29 5.98 -33.45
CA VAL A 677 3.10 4.52 -33.47
C VAL A 677 1.74 4.15 -32.89
N VAL A 678 1.22 3.01 -33.33
CA VAL A 678 0.06 2.35 -32.72
C VAL A 678 0.52 1.00 -32.18
N HIS A 679 0.36 0.80 -30.87
CA HIS A 679 0.69 -0.46 -30.18
C HIS A 679 -0.40 -1.51 -30.39
N SER A 680 -0.14 -2.77 -29.99
CA SER A 680 -1.11 -3.88 -30.10
C SER A 680 -2.47 -3.59 -29.48
N GLY A 681 -2.49 -2.85 -28.36
CA GLY A 681 -3.72 -2.41 -27.68
C GLY A 681 -4.46 -1.26 -28.37
N GLY A 682 -4.04 -0.83 -29.56
CA GLY A 682 -4.66 0.25 -30.34
C GLY A 682 -4.32 1.67 -29.86
N GLN A 683 -3.43 1.80 -28.88
CA GLN A 683 -3.00 3.09 -28.35
C GLN A 683 -2.08 3.82 -29.34
N LEU A 684 -2.43 5.06 -29.67
CA LEU A 684 -1.61 5.95 -30.51
C LEU A 684 -0.64 6.75 -29.63
N GLU A 685 0.64 6.69 -29.94
CA GLU A 685 1.70 7.36 -29.19
C GLU A 685 2.67 8.11 -30.12
N GLN A 686 3.18 9.25 -29.67
CA GLN A 686 4.24 9.99 -30.37
C GLN A 686 5.58 9.28 -30.19
N ILE A 687 6.39 9.21 -31.25
CA ILE A 687 7.76 8.68 -31.17
C ILE A 687 8.61 9.67 -30.39
N VAL A 688 8.98 9.30 -29.18
CA VAL A 688 9.80 10.11 -28.29
C VAL A 688 11.28 9.99 -28.69
N THR A 689 11.94 11.13 -28.88
CA THR A 689 13.38 11.22 -29.17
C THR A 689 14.18 11.93 -28.08
N SER A 690 13.56 12.09 -26.90
CA SER A 690 14.21 12.56 -25.69
C SER A 690 14.51 11.39 -24.76
N VAL A 691 15.76 11.26 -24.33
CA VAL A 691 16.20 10.20 -23.41
C VAL A 691 17.05 10.82 -22.30
N GLY A 692 16.75 10.51 -21.05
CA GLY A 692 17.56 10.88 -19.90
C GLY A 692 18.46 9.74 -19.46
N LEU A 693 19.69 10.05 -19.03
CA LEU A 693 20.58 9.10 -18.36
C LEU A 693 20.89 9.59 -16.94
N ALA A 694 20.66 8.73 -15.96
CA ALA A 694 21.07 8.94 -14.56
C ALA A 694 22.17 7.96 -14.17
N ARG A 695 23.06 8.33 -13.26
CA ARG A 695 24.01 7.38 -12.64
C ARG A 695 23.20 6.38 -11.79
N GLY A 696 23.41 5.07 -11.98
CA GLY A 696 22.73 4.00 -11.24
C GLY A 696 23.65 3.11 -10.41
#